data_AF-A0A3A5A057-F1
#
_entry.id   AF-A0A3A5A057-F1
#
_cell.length_a   1.000
_cell.length_b   1.000
_cell.length_c   1.000
_cell.angle_alpha   90.00
_cell.angle_beta   90.00
_cell.angle_gamma   90.00
#
_symmetry.space_group_name_H-M   'P 1'
#
loop_
_entity.id
_entity.type
_entity.pdbx_description
1 polymer ?
#
loop_
_entity_poly.entity_id
_entity_poly.type
_entity_poly.pdbx_seq_one_letter_code
_entity_poly.pdbx_strand_id
1 'polypeptide(L)'
;MSSKNQRSGIGDQKSATAENTLVDHVTSYGRWGEPDKPNKLDEPSVKSVESVDNGFRFAPHRPIAMRHALCAMRSSTMIDLLLLAAIEVFMAVFLDVRYLLYDTVVTGGDAASWQAVAHHMMTELLPNNRLTGWDMGNFCGYPNFSFYFIPPFLLAVLPSYLFGLPLTITLKFAIASGIFLFPFMTWLGLRNMGYRFPAPVIGAAASLLVLFNELQTMFGGNILSTNAGEFCYMFGFALFAWFIGSIYKGAEEEKGAIKNGVLLGLIGLSHMFVFVPAVCLMIYLFLARGRFQYLTKVSLVGFGIMAFWILPMLAYRHPYTTPVYMIWHDFVNWRYTFIGIGFVLLLIGPRIALAALGEIESPPRKRLWGWAMIGVAALMVFSLFYLAGTLLVHGKGLLDHGLHLTPLSASPIGRSAAAILEPFVTPFAFLLALAAAGLGLRAQRSRSRFEKFCRVSGALFFTGCVLFASVALHLFIGRSIGDPDIRGIVLGIPFMAVVHTVVAVGTIWLLLFRKGFRARVLSVARNENPARFGMLLGLAFGCIVLYFASHFLQVPDIRFLPPLAFVLFLVFFADTLAPFLSGGSTFTKSWAALLITYGCILFVIFGTSRSDTWFRYNNKGYEYNAGFRDFQAANRHLRTADPLNAARVGYEKCSLYGIYGGDRVFESLPYFAGRQTMEGIHYASSIASKFITFFQTLYSSEIKTPRAYLLSRMNVSALPAYMDLYNLSELILLTKEARESIEESPRFEKEAVFGKLAIYRYKESDGKYVDVPRRKPLLYGGDNWVDEFYRWFREGRNLDLLMVPGSYVTDEVDRAVLRDEVRRLEDLGNLRSDLLDRRGLRVETRLEHQRIEFRTNKVGLPHLIKVSFYPNWKVRGANGVYPVTPHLMMVIPREPHVVLTYGSNPWEIIGTAITGATLFLILLGLTLRLLSSRSTSPHPFDIRHSIFDIRYSVNLAPVERFYAKHKLFIITLVLLICFGLVAGGAFMRDQVVRSYVEGNRLFQKALDLRQQGKEASAREHFEKAIRIMSPMFDPYPIDDHQDVIHCMLLTAGAYDNLGQKERAVTLYREILEKYPYSRYLAEVYVKLGQMKRNEGRMEEAREYFEKAIREDKWSVWAGYAKEEVKRVSSEQ
;
A
#
# COMPACT_ATOMS: atom_id res chain seq x y z
N MET A 1 -16.11 51.93 -23.35
CA MET A 1 -16.81 53.25 -23.28
C MET A 1 -16.79 53.75 -21.85
N SER A 2 -16.78 55.08 -21.64
CA SER A 2 -17.03 55.82 -20.37
C SER A 2 -16.24 55.41 -19.11
N SER A 3 -15.44 56.30 -18.48
CA SER A 3 -15.82 57.46 -17.63
C SER A 3 -16.37 57.07 -16.24
N LYS A 4 -16.16 57.81 -15.14
CA LYS A 4 -15.69 59.21 -14.95
C LYS A 4 -15.34 59.45 -13.45
N ASN A 5 -14.52 60.48 -13.16
CA ASN A 5 -14.44 61.33 -11.94
C ASN A 5 -14.36 60.69 -10.52
N GLN A 6 -13.50 61.11 -9.57
CA GLN A 6 -13.22 62.45 -8.97
C GLN A 6 -14.34 63.05 -8.09
N ARG A 7 -14.05 63.21 -6.78
CA ARG A 7 -13.96 64.49 -6.00
C ARG A 7 -13.79 64.15 -4.48
N SER A 8 -12.78 64.66 -3.76
CA SER A 8 -12.65 65.96 -3.04
C SER A 8 -13.74 66.22 -1.99
N GLY A 9 -13.49 66.74 -0.78
CA GLY A 9 -12.29 67.40 -0.20
C GLY A 9 -12.69 68.75 0.47
N ILE A 10 -11.79 69.40 1.24
CA ILE A 10 -12.02 70.68 2.00
C ILE A 10 -12.89 70.43 3.27
N GLY A 11 -12.84 71.13 4.43
CA GLY A 11 -12.06 72.27 5.01
C GLY A 11 -12.97 73.08 5.97
N ASP A 12 -12.54 73.99 6.87
CA ASP A 12 -11.23 74.43 7.39
C ASP A 12 -11.41 75.30 8.69
N GLN A 13 -10.32 75.56 9.44
CA GLN A 13 -10.10 76.69 10.40
C GLN A 13 -10.79 76.79 11.80
N LYS A 14 -10.02 77.40 12.74
CA LYS A 14 -10.39 78.38 13.81
C LYS A 14 -10.94 78.00 15.23
N SER A 15 -10.03 78.17 16.20
CA SER A 15 -10.07 79.08 17.40
C SER A 15 -11.10 79.00 18.56
N ALA A 16 -10.52 79.02 19.77
CA ALA A 16 -10.86 79.81 20.99
C ALA A 16 -11.85 79.30 22.07
N THR A 17 -11.36 79.35 23.34
CA THR A 17 -12.05 79.55 24.65
C THR A 17 -13.14 78.58 25.14
N ALA A 18 -13.44 78.43 26.46
CA ALA A 18 -12.68 78.42 27.73
C ALA A 18 -13.68 78.26 28.91
N GLU A 19 -13.39 77.46 29.97
CA GLU A 19 -13.76 77.73 31.38
C GLU A 19 -13.35 76.60 32.39
N ASN A 20 -13.06 77.01 33.65
CA ASN A 20 -13.25 76.34 34.98
C ASN A 20 -12.75 74.89 35.24
N THR A 21 -12.09 74.53 36.37
CA THR A 21 -11.70 75.17 37.66
C THR A 21 -10.47 74.41 38.25
N LEU A 22 -9.38 75.04 38.74
CA LEU A 22 -9.05 75.40 40.16
C LEU A 22 -9.17 74.23 41.18
N VAL A 23 -8.21 73.92 42.10
CA VAL A 23 -6.93 74.50 42.64
C VAL A 23 -5.87 73.35 42.83
N ASP A 24 -4.69 73.33 43.53
CA ASP A 24 -3.91 74.19 44.46
C ASP A 24 -2.37 73.82 44.45
N HIS A 25 -1.58 74.18 45.49
CA HIS A 25 -0.11 74.00 45.69
C HIS A 25 0.26 72.94 46.80
N VAL A 26 1.42 72.81 47.49
CA VAL A 26 2.66 73.63 47.71
C VAL A 26 3.88 72.80 48.26
N THR A 27 5.13 73.25 48.00
CA THR A 27 6.49 73.02 48.63
C THR A 27 6.84 71.80 49.55
N SER A 28 8.03 71.15 49.52
CA SER A 28 9.30 71.62 50.18
C SER A 28 10.43 70.53 50.35
N TYR A 29 11.68 71.01 50.51
CA TYR A 29 13.02 70.47 50.93
C TYR A 29 13.31 69.07 51.55
N GLY A 30 14.50 68.50 51.22
CA GLY A 30 15.40 67.71 52.11
C GLY A 30 16.00 66.40 51.54
N ARG A 31 17.13 65.82 52.03
CA ARG A 31 18.28 66.32 52.84
C ARG A 31 19.56 65.41 52.66
N TRP A 32 20.67 65.79 53.30
CA TRP A 32 22.09 65.30 53.23
C TRP A 32 22.50 64.03 54.01
N GLY A 33 23.67 63.42 53.70
CA GLY A 33 24.43 62.53 54.64
C GLY A 33 25.66 61.75 54.10
N GLU A 34 26.88 62.12 54.55
CA GLU A 34 28.17 61.37 54.60
C GLU A 34 28.81 61.67 56.00
N PRO A 35 29.94 61.07 56.50
CA PRO A 35 30.90 60.12 55.89
C PRO A 35 31.23 58.87 56.77
N ASP A 36 32.18 58.00 56.36
CA ASP A 36 33.43 57.67 57.11
C ASP A 36 34.29 56.50 56.55
N LYS A 37 35.58 56.44 56.96
CA LYS A 37 36.65 55.45 56.64
C LYS A 37 37.65 55.43 57.82
N PRO A 38 38.41 54.34 58.15
CA PRO A 38 39.35 53.69 57.20
C PRO A 38 39.79 52.21 57.44
N ASN A 39 40.54 51.63 56.47
CA ASN A 39 41.62 50.60 56.61
C ASN A 39 41.30 49.21 57.26
N LYS A 40 41.94 48.08 56.91
CA LYS A 40 43.02 47.72 55.95
C LYS A 40 43.04 46.17 55.74
N LEU A 41 43.68 45.70 54.64
CA LEU A 41 44.09 44.29 54.36
C LEU A 41 42.91 43.31 54.09
N ASP A 42 42.93 42.36 53.15
CA ASP A 42 43.94 41.92 52.17
C ASP A 42 43.32 41.55 50.79
N GLU A 43 44.17 41.32 49.78
CA GLU A 43 43.85 40.99 48.37
C GLU A 43 43.42 39.50 48.13
N PRO A 44 42.93 39.08 46.92
CA PRO A 44 42.99 39.75 45.61
C PRO A 44 41.64 39.97 44.87
N SER A 45 41.64 40.93 43.93
CA SER A 45 40.43 41.45 43.27
C SER A 45 39.97 40.69 42.01
N VAL A 46 38.65 40.50 41.88
CA VAL A 46 37.98 40.32 40.58
C VAL A 46 37.91 41.68 39.85
N LYS A 47 38.06 41.70 38.52
CA LYS A 47 37.68 42.86 37.68
C LYS A 47 36.77 42.45 36.52
N SER A 48 35.51 42.86 36.62
CA SER A 48 34.68 43.17 35.45
C SER A 48 35.13 44.49 34.83
N VAL A 49 34.78 44.73 33.57
CA VAL A 49 35.09 45.97 32.83
C VAL A 49 33.82 46.44 32.11
N GLU A 50 33.46 47.71 32.29
CA GLU A 50 32.45 48.41 31.50
C GLU A 50 33.09 49.29 30.41
N SER A 51 32.25 49.81 29.52
CA SER A 51 32.58 50.49 28.27
C SER A 51 32.96 51.97 28.39
N VAL A 52 33.85 52.44 27.52
CA VAL A 52 33.76 53.75 26.83
C VAL A 52 34.38 53.61 25.41
N ASP A 53 33.86 54.37 24.43
CA ASP A 53 34.41 54.54 23.07
C ASP A 53 35.85 55.14 23.08
N ASN A 54 36.74 54.98 22.08
CA ASN A 54 36.51 55.40 20.69
C ASN A 54 37.62 54.96 19.70
N GLY A 55 37.22 54.75 18.44
CA GLY A 55 38.02 54.92 17.20
C GLY A 55 39.43 54.33 17.04
N PHE A 56 39.56 53.21 16.30
CA PHE A 56 40.72 52.98 15.42
C PHE A 56 40.39 52.18 14.13
N ARG A 57 40.58 52.84 12.98
CA ARG A 57 40.78 52.37 11.59
C ARG A 57 40.41 50.91 11.21
N PHE A 58 39.39 50.76 10.36
CA PHE A 58 39.18 49.54 9.56
C PHE A 58 40.32 49.30 8.55
N ALA A 59 40.91 48.10 8.56
CA ALA A 59 41.84 47.63 7.53
C ALA A 59 41.16 46.62 6.58
N PRO A 60 41.20 46.80 5.24
CA PRO A 60 40.39 46.02 4.30
C PRO A 60 41.03 44.69 3.89
N HIS A 61 41.07 43.69 4.79
CA HIS A 61 41.66 42.37 4.52
C HIS A 61 40.72 41.19 4.85
N ARG A 62 39.80 40.85 3.93
CA ARG A 62 39.20 39.49 3.83
C ARG A 62 38.52 39.03 2.51
N PRO A 63 38.69 39.66 1.33
CA PRO A 63 37.99 39.20 0.11
C PRO A 63 38.38 37.78 -0.34
N ILE A 64 39.61 37.34 -0.05
CA ILE A 64 40.14 36.03 -0.46
C ILE A 64 39.41 34.88 0.26
N ALA A 65 39.22 34.95 1.58
CA ALA A 65 38.57 33.89 2.35
C ALA A 65 37.12 33.64 1.88
N MET A 66 36.38 34.70 1.54
CA MET A 66 35.03 34.61 0.99
C MET A 66 35.03 33.98 -0.41
N ARG A 67 35.98 34.35 -1.29
CA ARG A 67 36.16 33.71 -2.61
C ARG A 67 36.49 32.21 -2.48
N HIS A 68 37.37 31.82 -1.57
CA HIS A 68 37.71 30.42 -1.34
C HIS A 68 36.52 29.62 -0.79
N ALA A 69 35.73 30.17 0.14
CA ALA A 69 34.52 29.53 0.65
C ALA A 69 33.45 29.34 -0.44
N LEU A 70 33.23 30.35 -1.29
CA LEU A 70 32.32 30.26 -2.44
C LEU A 70 32.81 29.24 -3.48
N CYS A 71 34.11 29.18 -3.75
CA CYS A 71 34.71 28.20 -4.66
C CYS A 71 34.58 26.77 -4.13
N ALA A 72 34.81 26.54 -2.83
CA ALA A 72 34.66 25.23 -2.20
C ALA A 72 33.19 24.76 -2.14
N MET A 73 32.23 25.68 -1.99
CA MET A 73 30.80 25.35 -2.09
C MET A 73 30.38 25.01 -3.53
N ARG A 74 30.93 25.71 -4.53
CA ARG A 74 30.74 25.38 -5.95
C ARG A 74 31.32 24.00 -6.28
N SER A 75 32.57 23.71 -5.90
CA SER A 75 33.18 22.39 -6.18
C SER A 75 32.46 21.25 -5.48
N SER A 76 32.05 21.41 -4.22
CA SER A 76 31.28 20.38 -3.49
C SER A 76 29.92 20.11 -4.15
N THR A 77 29.25 21.16 -4.67
CA THR A 77 27.96 20.99 -5.37
C THR A 77 28.14 20.42 -6.78
N MET A 78 29.28 20.69 -7.45
CA MET A 78 29.63 20.03 -8.71
C MET A 78 29.83 18.53 -8.52
N ILE A 79 30.50 18.10 -7.43
CA ILE A 79 30.72 16.67 -7.14
C ILE A 79 29.41 15.97 -6.73
N ASP A 80 28.54 16.63 -5.94
CA ASP A 80 27.15 16.18 -5.70
C ASP A 80 26.44 15.86 -7.04
N LEU A 81 26.51 16.78 -8.01
CA LEU A 81 25.83 16.67 -9.31
C LEU A 81 26.47 15.65 -10.26
N LEU A 82 27.80 15.55 -10.31
CA LEU A 82 28.51 14.58 -11.14
C LEU A 82 28.25 13.14 -10.68
N LEU A 83 28.28 12.89 -9.37
CA LEU A 83 27.96 11.57 -8.82
C LEU A 83 26.47 11.23 -8.96
N LEU A 84 25.57 12.23 -8.87
CA LEU A 84 24.15 12.02 -9.14
C LEU A 84 23.89 11.70 -10.62
N ALA A 85 24.51 12.42 -11.55
CA ALA A 85 24.45 12.10 -12.99
C ALA A 85 25.02 10.70 -13.30
N ALA A 86 26.08 10.28 -12.60
CA ALA A 86 26.61 8.92 -12.72
C ALA A 86 25.63 7.84 -12.22
N ILE A 87 24.82 8.13 -11.19
CA ILE A 87 23.73 7.24 -10.75
C ILE A 87 22.65 7.13 -11.83
N GLU A 88 22.17 8.25 -12.38
CA GLU A 88 21.13 8.24 -13.42
C GLU A 88 21.60 7.54 -14.71
N VAL A 89 22.84 7.81 -15.16
CA VAL A 89 23.45 7.12 -16.31
C VAL A 89 23.63 5.63 -16.03
N PHE A 90 24.06 5.25 -14.82
CA PHE A 90 24.15 3.84 -14.44
C PHE A 90 22.78 3.15 -14.52
N MET A 91 21.72 3.72 -13.95
CA MET A 91 20.37 3.14 -14.03
C MET A 91 19.87 3.04 -15.48
N ALA A 92 20.14 4.08 -16.29
CA ALA A 92 19.70 4.12 -17.69
C ALA A 92 20.38 3.06 -18.56
N VAL A 93 21.67 2.79 -18.32
CA VAL A 93 22.43 1.71 -18.98
C VAL A 93 22.05 0.35 -18.44
N PHE A 94 21.91 0.19 -17.12
CA PHE A 94 21.63 -1.09 -16.47
C PHE A 94 20.27 -1.68 -16.89
N LEU A 95 19.22 -0.85 -16.87
CA LEU A 95 17.85 -1.24 -17.26
C LEU A 95 17.63 -1.24 -18.77
N ASP A 96 18.58 -0.72 -19.56
CA ASP A 96 18.46 -0.51 -21.00
C ASP A 96 17.21 0.33 -21.41
N VAL A 97 17.27 1.65 -21.16
CA VAL A 97 16.18 2.59 -21.46
C VAL A 97 15.75 2.64 -22.94
N ARG A 98 16.48 2.00 -23.87
CA ARG A 98 16.08 1.90 -25.28
C ARG A 98 14.73 1.18 -25.45
N TYR A 99 14.39 0.25 -24.56
CA TYR A 99 13.07 -0.41 -24.57
C TYR A 99 11.89 0.55 -24.30
N LEU A 100 12.13 1.72 -23.68
CA LEU A 100 11.09 2.75 -23.51
C LEU A 100 10.72 3.43 -24.84
N LEU A 101 11.63 3.41 -25.82
CA LEU A 101 11.44 4.01 -27.16
C LEU A 101 10.78 3.07 -28.16
N TYR A 102 10.53 1.81 -27.81
CA TYR A 102 9.85 0.87 -28.69
C TYR A 102 8.36 1.20 -28.75
N ASP A 103 7.81 1.38 -29.95
CA ASP A 103 6.37 1.53 -30.17
C ASP A 103 5.68 0.16 -30.08
N THR A 104 5.49 -0.29 -28.84
CA THR A 104 4.92 -1.59 -28.47
C THR A 104 4.12 -1.44 -27.19
N VAL A 105 3.04 -2.20 -27.03
CA VAL A 105 2.16 -2.10 -25.87
C VAL A 105 2.83 -2.71 -24.64
N VAL A 106 2.93 -1.95 -23.54
CA VAL A 106 3.51 -2.44 -22.28
C VAL A 106 2.78 -3.68 -21.76
N THR A 107 3.54 -4.65 -21.24
CA THR A 107 3.03 -5.98 -20.87
C THR A 107 3.55 -6.42 -19.49
N GLY A 108 3.08 -7.55 -18.97
CA GLY A 108 3.51 -8.12 -17.67
C GLY A 108 2.74 -7.59 -16.45
N GLY A 109 2.30 -8.49 -15.59
CA GLY A 109 1.58 -8.16 -14.35
C GLY A 109 0.30 -7.35 -14.59
N ASP A 110 0.03 -6.38 -13.71
CA ASP A 110 -1.03 -5.38 -13.81
C ASP A 110 -0.74 -4.36 -14.94
N ALA A 111 0.52 -4.14 -15.31
CA ALA A 111 0.89 -3.20 -16.37
C ALA A 111 0.36 -3.57 -17.76
N ALA A 112 0.09 -4.87 -17.98
CA ALA A 112 -0.65 -5.41 -19.12
C ALA A 112 -1.98 -4.69 -19.41
N SER A 113 -2.63 -4.16 -18.38
CA SER A 113 -3.96 -3.53 -18.44
C SER A 113 -3.90 -1.99 -18.56
N TRP A 114 -2.75 -1.35 -18.29
CA TRP A 114 -2.65 0.11 -18.22
C TRP A 114 -2.76 0.84 -19.57
N GLN A 115 -2.46 0.18 -20.69
CA GLN A 115 -2.61 0.80 -22.02
C GLN A 115 -4.09 1.15 -22.30
N ALA A 116 -5.03 0.26 -21.97
CA ALA A 116 -6.46 0.49 -22.16
C ALA A 116 -6.96 1.66 -21.29
N VAL A 117 -6.56 1.68 -20.01
CA VAL A 117 -6.89 2.72 -19.04
C VAL A 117 -6.37 4.10 -19.46
N ALA A 118 -5.12 4.17 -19.95
CA ALA A 118 -4.54 5.40 -20.48
C ALA A 118 -5.20 5.84 -21.80
N HIS A 119 -5.54 4.89 -22.67
CA HIS A 119 -6.23 5.16 -23.94
C HIS A 119 -7.62 5.75 -23.69
N HIS A 120 -8.40 5.18 -22.76
CA HIS A 120 -9.69 5.72 -22.34
C HIS A 120 -9.60 7.16 -21.82
N MET A 121 -8.58 7.50 -21.03
CA MET A 121 -8.34 8.89 -20.62
C MET A 121 -8.10 9.82 -21.83
N MET A 122 -7.34 9.34 -22.82
CA MET A 122 -6.99 10.11 -24.03
C MET A 122 -8.16 10.32 -25.00
N THR A 123 -8.99 9.30 -25.21
CA THR A 123 -10.05 9.29 -26.24
C THR A 123 -11.43 9.68 -25.71
N GLU A 124 -11.77 9.30 -24.47
CA GLU A 124 -13.11 9.50 -23.91
C GLU A 124 -13.15 10.61 -22.86
N LEU A 125 -12.17 10.69 -21.95
CA LEU A 125 -12.23 11.63 -20.82
C LEU A 125 -11.77 13.04 -21.21
N LEU A 126 -10.55 13.20 -21.73
CA LEU A 126 -10.02 14.54 -22.05
C LEU A 126 -10.83 15.29 -23.12
N PRO A 127 -11.31 14.67 -24.22
CA PRO A 127 -12.15 15.37 -25.20
C PRO A 127 -13.50 15.83 -24.62
N ASN A 128 -14.02 15.12 -23.62
CA ASN A 128 -15.22 15.51 -22.86
C ASN A 128 -14.90 16.42 -21.65
N ASN A 129 -13.71 17.02 -21.61
CA ASN A 129 -13.23 17.91 -20.54
C ASN A 129 -13.27 17.27 -19.12
N ARG A 130 -13.03 15.97 -19.05
CA ARG A 130 -13.09 15.17 -17.82
C ARG A 130 -11.74 14.53 -17.44
N LEU A 131 -11.56 14.32 -16.14
CA LEU A 131 -10.44 13.57 -15.55
C LEU A 131 -10.88 12.23 -14.93
N THR A 132 -12.19 12.05 -14.77
CA THR A 132 -12.85 10.83 -14.28
C THR A 132 -14.14 10.63 -15.09
N GLY A 133 -14.61 9.38 -15.22
CA GLY A 133 -15.80 9.09 -16.01
C GLY A 133 -16.08 7.59 -16.10
N TRP A 134 -17.14 7.22 -16.80
CA TRP A 134 -17.48 5.81 -16.99
C TRP A 134 -16.68 5.18 -18.12
N ASP A 135 -16.07 4.04 -17.84
CA ASP A 135 -15.49 3.13 -18.83
C ASP A 135 -16.38 1.88 -18.90
N MET A 136 -16.72 1.42 -20.11
CA MET A 136 -17.53 0.21 -20.35
C MET A 136 -16.68 -1.07 -20.50
N GLY A 137 -15.37 -0.94 -20.70
CA GLY A 137 -14.52 -2.03 -21.22
C GLY A 137 -14.38 -3.26 -20.32
N ASN A 138 -14.37 -3.06 -19.00
CA ASN A 138 -14.21 -4.12 -17.99
C ASN A 138 -15.35 -4.04 -16.95
N PHE A 139 -15.54 -5.09 -16.14
CA PHE A 139 -16.41 -5.11 -14.96
C PHE A 139 -17.90 -4.75 -15.19
N CYS A 140 -18.43 -5.02 -16.39
CA CYS A 140 -19.74 -4.52 -16.85
C CYS A 140 -19.88 -2.98 -16.77
N GLY A 141 -18.75 -2.28 -16.82
CA GLY A 141 -18.63 -0.84 -16.64
C GLY A 141 -18.18 -0.44 -15.23
N TYR A 142 -17.34 0.60 -15.13
CA TYR A 142 -16.83 1.13 -13.86
C TYR A 142 -16.48 2.63 -13.94
N PRO A 143 -16.51 3.37 -12.81
CA PRO A 143 -16.15 4.78 -12.74
C PRO A 143 -14.61 4.95 -12.73
N ASN A 144 -14.03 4.92 -13.92
CA ASN A 144 -12.59 5.05 -14.15
C ASN A 144 -12.05 6.39 -13.58
N PHE A 145 -10.86 6.32 -12.98
CA PHE A 145 -10.18 7.35 -12.19
C PHE A 145 -10.90 7.92 -10.95
N SER A 146 -12.22 7.75 -10.77
CA SER A 146 -12.95 8.22 -9.57
C SER A 146 -12.46 7.61 -8.26
N PHE A 147 -11.85 6.42 -8.32
CA PHE A 147 -11.19 5.75 -7.20
C PHE A 147 -9.74 5.34 -7.53
N TYR A 148 -9.09 6.03 -8.47
CA TYR A 148 -7.71 5.74 -8.89
C TYR A 148 -6.91 7.00 -9.21
N PHE A 149 -5.60 6.85 -9.45
CA PHE A 149 -4.62 7.94 -9.46
C PHE A 149 -4.49 8.62 -10.83
N ILE A 150 -4.33 9.95 -10.84
CA ILE A 150 -4.47 10.78 -12.05
C ILE A 150 -3.13 11.33 -12.61
N PRO A 151 -2.24 11.98 -11.83
CA PRO A 151 -1.06 12.66 -12.38
C PRO A 151 -0.08 11.75 -13.15
N PRO A 152 0.19 10.50 -12.73
CA PRO A 152 1.02 9.57 -13.51
C PRO A 152 0.41 9.20 -14.87
N PHE A 153 -0.92 9.13 -14.99
CA PHE A 153 -1.59 8.90 -16.27
C PHE A 153 -1.62 10.18 -17.12
N LEU A 154 -1.82 11.36 -16.54
CA LEU A 154 -1.67 12.62 -17.26
C LEU A 154 -0.24 12.83 -17.80
N LEU A 155 0.78 12.34 -17.10
CA LEU A 155 2.17 12.35 -17.57
C LEU A 155 2.38 11.49 -18.84
N ALA A 156 1.60 10.41 -19.01
CA ALA A 156 1.57 9.60 -20.23
C ALA A 156 0.70 10.25 -21.32
N VAL A 157 -0.51 10.68 -20.96
CA VAL A 157 -1.54 11.06 -21.93
C VAL A 157 -1.32 12.47 -22.48
N LEU A 158 -0.92 13.46 -21.67
CA LEU A 158 -0.78 14.84 -22.15
C LEU A 158 0.27 14.99 -23.27
N PRO A 159 1.47 14.36 -23.24
CA PRO A 159 2.40 14.43 -24.36
C PRO A 159 1.89 13.74 -25.63
N SER A 160 1.07 12.69 -25.50
CA SER A 160 0.44 12.03 -26.64
C SER A 160 -0.67 12.91 -27.25
N TYR A 161 -1.58 13.42 -26.41
CA TYR A 161 -2.71 14.27 -26.79
C TYR A 161 -2.28 15.65 -27.36
N LEU A 162 -1.23 16.26 -26.82
CA LEU A 162 -0.81 17.62 -27.20
C LEU A 162 0.23 17.66 -28.33
N PHE A 163 1.01 16.59 -28.53
CA PHE A 163 2.12 16.56 -29.49
C PHE A 163 2.09 15.37 -30.47
N GLY A 164 1.07 14.51 -30.41
CA GLY A 164 0.92 13.36 -31.32
C GLY A 164 1.91 12.22 -31.07
N LEU A 165 2.59 12.18 -29.91
CA LEU A 165 3.54 11.12 -29.58
C LEU A 165 2.82 9.78 -29.32
N PRO A 166 3.39 8.61 -29.69
CA PRO A 166 2.76 7.32 -29.42
C PRO A 166 2.51 7.08 -27.93
N LEU A 167 1.26 6.80 -27.55
CA LEU A 167 0.85 6.57 -26.16
C LEU A 167 1.57 5.38 -25.52
N THR A 168 1.88 4.36 -26.34
CA THR A 168 2.76 3.23 -26.04
C THR A 168 4.12 3.66 -25.47
N ILE A 169 4.75 4.68 -26.06
CA ILE A 169 6.05 5.22 -25.64
C ILE A 169 5.86 6.13 -24.42
N THR A 170 4.92 7.08 -24.45
CA THR A 170 4.74 8.04 -23.36
C THR A 170 4.28 7.38 -22.05
N LEU A 171 3.49 6.30 -22.12
CA LEU A 171 3.13 5.48 -20.95
C LEU A 171 4.34 4.76 -20.35
N LYS A 172 5.26 4.22 -21.15
CA LYS A 172 6.51 3.62 -20.65
C LYS A 172 7.38 4.66 -19.94
N PHE A 173 7.51 5.87 -20.49
CA PHE A 173 8.20 6.97 -19.82
C PHE A 173 7.50 7.39 -18.51
N ALA A 174 6.16 7.44 -18.47
CA ALA A 174 5.43 7.72 -17.25
C ALA A 174 5.62 6.62 -16.18
N ILE A 175 5.59 5.35 -16.59
CA ILE A 175 5.88 4.19 -15.73
C ILE A 175 7.30 4.27 -15.15
N ALA A 176 8.29 4.54 -16.01
CA ALA A 176 9.69 4.66 -15.59
C ALA A 176 9.99 5.92 -14.77
N SER A 177 9.20 6.99 -14.90
CA SER A 177 9.51 8.31 -14.33
C SER A 177 9.82 8.29 -12.83
N GLY A 178 9.09 7.51 -12.04
CA GLY A 178 9.30 7.40 -10.60
C GLY A 178 10.67 6.78 -10.23
N ILE A 179 11.20 5.88 -11.06
CA ILE A 179 12.50 5.21 -10.86
C ILE A 179 13.63 6.26 -10.92
N PHE A 180 13.67 7.04 -12.00
CA PHE A 180 14.70 8.06 -12.26
C PHE A 180 14.51 9.35 -11.42
N LEU A 181 13.29 9.69 -11.00
CA LEU A 181 13.07 10.83 -10.11
C LEU A 181 13.53 10.57 -8.67
N PHE A 182 13.58 9.32 -8.21
CA PHE A 182 13.75 9.01 -6.78
C PHE A 182 15.15 9.37 -6.20
N PRO A 183 16.29 9.08 -6.86
CA PRO A 183 17.60 9.52 -6.35
C PRO A 183 17.74 11.05 -6.35
N PHE A 184 17.32 11.71 -7.42
CA PHE A 184 17.30 13.18 -7.52
C PHE A 184 16.43 13.83 -6.44
N MET A 185 15.21 13.35 -6.23
CA MET A 185 14.31 13.87 -5.20
C MET A 185 14.80 13.57 -3.78
N THR A 186 15.49 12.46 -3.56
CA THR A 186 16.20 12.14 -2.31
C THR A 186 17.33 13.14 -2.03
N TRP A 187 18.19 13.40 -3.01
CA TRP A 187 19.22 14.43 -2.93
C TRP A 187 18.61 15.79 -2.58
N LEU A 188 17.56 16.20 -3.31
CA LEU A 188 16.90 17.49 -3.13
C LEU A 188 16.17 17.60 -1.77
N GLY A 189 15.60 16.50 -1.26
CA GLY A 189 15.06 16.39 0.09
C GLY A 189 16.14 16.63 1.15
N LEU A 190 17.26 15.92 1.07
CA LEU A 190 18.36 16.06 2.02
C LEU A 190 19.03 17.45 1.97
N ARG A 191 19.14 18.06 0.79
CA ARG A 191 19.57 19.48 0.63
C ARG A 191 18.59 20.43 1.33
N ASN A 192 17.27 20.21 1.21
CA ASN A 192 16.26 21.02 1.93
C ASN A 192 16.32 20.83 3.44
N MET A 193 16.60 19.63 3.95
CA MET A 193 16.84 19.41 5.39
C MET A 193 18.09 20.13 5.92
N GLY A 194 18.95 20.64 5.04
CA GLY A 194 20.20 21.28 5.42
C GLY A 194 21.32 20.28 5.73
N TYR A 195 21.32 19.10 5.11
CA TYR A 195 22.53 18.28 5.00
C TYR A 195 23.47 18.89 3.96
N ARG A 196 24.78 18.73 4.17
CA ARG A 196 25.85 19.24 3.29
C ARG A 196 26.65 18.06 2.73
N PHE A 197 27.33 18.30 1.60
CA PHE A 197 28.24 17.34 0.97
C PHE A 197 29.17 16.65 2.01
N PRO A 198 29.28 15.31 2.02
CA PRO A 198 28.82 14.37 0.99
C PRO A 198 27.42 13.74 1.21
N ALA A 199 26.71 14.11 2.28
CA ALA A 199 25.51 13.38 2.72
C ALA A 199 24.33 13.32 1.72
N PRO A 200 23.99 14.40 0.96
CA PRO A 200 22.89 14.36 0.00
C PRO A 200 23.07 13.33 -1.12
N VAL A 201 24.26 13.25 -1.73
CA VAL A 201 24.53 12.26 -2.79
C VAL A 201 24.75 10.85 -2.24
N ILE A 202 25.28 10.71 -1.03
CA ILE A 202 25.30 9.42 -0.30
C ILE A 202 23.86 8.91 -0.06
N GLY A 203 22.91 9.79 0.27
CA GLY A 203 21.50 9.43 0.39
C GLY A 203 20.86 9.04 -0.95
N ALA A 204 21.20 9.73 -2.05
CA ALA A 204 20.75 9.36 -3.39
C ALA A 204 21.29 7.99 -3.82
N ALA A 205 22.56 7.68 -3.54
CA ALA A 205 23.12 6.35 -3.74
C ALA A 205 22.41 5.28 -2.89
N ALA A 206 22.13 5.59 -1.61
CA ALA A 206 21.40 4.68 -0.72
C ALA A 206 19.95 4.43 -1.16
N SER A 207 19.32 5.33 -1.94
CA SER A 207 17.99 5.12 -2.50
C SER A 207 17.94 3.94 -3.49
N LEU A 208 19.07 3.62 -4.14
CA LEU A 208 19.21 2.42 -4.99
C LEU A 208 18.94 1.13 -4.21
N LEU A 209 19.28 1.07 -2.92
CA LEU A 209 19.06 -0.10 -2.06
C LEU A 209 17.57 -0.37 -1.77
N VAL A 210 16.72 0.65 -1.92
CA VAL A 210 15.25 0.51 -1.88
C VAL A 210 14.73 0.19 -3.27
N LEU A 211 15.18 0.96 -4.27
CA LEU A 211 14.71 0.91 -5.65
C LEU A 211 14.94 -0.46 -6.30
N PHE A 212 16.08 -1.09 -6.02
CA PHE A 212 16.47 -2.41 -6.52
C PHE A 212 16.23 -3.54 -5.50
N ASN A 213 15.43 -3.31 -4.45
CA ASN A 213 15.06 -4.37 -3.51
C ASN A 213 14.13 -5.39 -4.18
N GLU A 214 14.64 -6.59 -4.47
CA GLU A 214 13.86 -7.63 -5.17
C GLU A 214 12.99 -8.54 -4.27
N LEU A 215 12.87 -8.27 -2.97
CA LEU A 215 12.21 -9.19 -2.03
C LEU A 215 10.74 -9.49 -2.36
N GLN A 216 10.00 -8.53 -2.92
CA GLN A 216 8.58 -8.72 -3.26
C GLN A 216 8.16 -7.81 -4.44
N THR A 217 7.33 -8.35 -5.34
CA THR A 217 6.77 -7.62 -6.50
C THR A 217 5.63 -6.68 -6.12
N MET A 218 4.96 -6.92 -4.99
CA MET A 218 3.87 -6.07 -4.46
C MET A 218 4.33 -5.00 -3.46
N PHE A 219 5.64 -4.80 -3.27
CA PHE A 219 6.20 -3.95 -2.21
C PHE A 219 5.78 -2.47 -2.33
N GLY A 220 5.75 -1.94 -3.55
CA GLY A 220 5.76 -0.50 -3.82
C GLY A 220 7.18 0.07 -3.72
N GLY A 221 7.47 1.18 -4.39
CA GLY A 221 8.75 1.90 -4.22
C GLY A 221 10.01 1.18 -4.74
N ASN A 222 9.86 0.09 -5.50
CA ASN A 222 10.94 -0.67 -6.14
C ASN A 222 10.64 -0.92 -7.63
N ILE A 223 11.66 -1.30 -8.41
CA ILE A 223 11.55 -1.53 -9.86
C ILE A 223 10.63 -2.70 -10.19
N LEU A 224 10.65 -3.78 -9.39
CA LEU A 224 9.75 -4.91 -9.59
C LEU A 224 8.28 -4.51 -9.47
N SER A 225 7.89 -3.76 -8.43
CA SER A 225 6.51 -3.29 -8.29
C SER A 225 6.15 -2.23 -9.34
N THR A 226 7.07 -1.32 -9.67
CA THR A 226 6.85 -0.31 -10.72
C THR A 226 6.48 -0.98 -12.05
N ASN A 227 7.20 -2.02 -12.45
CA ASN A 227 6.89 -2.80 -13.65
C ASN A 227 5.69 -3.73 -13.45
N ALA A 228 5.48 -4.29 -12.24
CA ALA A 228 4.27 -5.04 -11.93
C ALA A 228 2.99 -4.23 -12.19
N GLY A 229 3.05 -2.91 -12.00
CA GLY A 229 1.97 -1.95 -12.27
C GLY A 229 1.91 -0.78 -11.29
N GLU A 230 2.73 -0.77 -10.24
CA GLU A 230 2.71 0.19 -9.13
C GLU A 230 3.47 1.50 -9.42
N PHE A 231 3.51 1.92 -10.68
CA PHE A 231 4.22 3.14 -11.08
C PHE A 231 3.63 4.40 -10.45
N CYS A 232 2.32 4.43 -10.20
CA CYS A 232 1.66 5.49 -9.46
C CYS A 232 2.20 5.62 -8.02
N TYR A 233 2.43 4.49 -7.34
CA TYR A 233 3.14 4.46 -6.06
C TYR A 233 4.54 5.05 -6.23
N MET A 234 5.33 4.55 -7.19
CA MET A 234 6.73 4.94 -7.37
C MET A 234 6.89 6.45 -7.64
N PHE A 235 6.03 7.03 -8.47
CA PHE A 235 6.01 8.46 -8.75
C PHE A 235 5.66 9.28 -7.50
N GLY A 236 4.60 8.90 -6.77
CA GLY A 236 4.25 9.52 -5.49
C GLY A 236 5.37 9.39 -4.45
N PHE A 237 6.09 8.28 -4.44
CA PHE A 237 7.20 7.98 -3.53
C PHE A 237 8.45 8.83 -3.82
N ALA A 238 8.76 9.06 -5.10
CA ALA A 238 9.79 10.04 -5.50
C ALA A 238 9.44 11.46 -5.02
N LEU A 239 8.19 11.91 -5.21
CA LEU A 239 7.72 13.20 -4.69
C LEU A 239 7.77 13.27 -3.16
N PHE A 240 7.49 12.17 -2.47
CA PHE A 240 7.56 12.06 -1.01
C PHE A 240 8.98 12.22 -0.46
N ALA A 241 10.00 11.68 -1.14
CA ALA A 241 11.41 11.90 -0.78
C ALA A 241 11.77 13.40 -0.75
N TRP A 242 11.27 14.18 -1.72
CA TRP A 242 11.43 15.63 -1.71
C TRP A 242 10.58 16.31 -0.63
N PHE A 243 9.36 15.82 -0.41
CA PHE A 243 8.44 16.35 0.60
C PHE A 243 9.02 16.29 2.00
N ILE A 244 9.62 15.16 2.42
CA ILE A 244 10.22 14.99 3.75
C ILE A 244 11.13 16.18 4.12
N GLY A 245 12.03 16.56 3.21
CA GLY A 245 12.92 17.69 3.45
C GLY A 245 12.28 19.06 3.26
N SER A 246 11.36 19.19 2.30
CA SER A 246 10.68 20.44 1.98
C SER A 246 9.69 20.86 3.09
N ILE A 247 8.97 19.91 3.71
CA ILE A 247 8.07 20.16 4.83
C ILE A 247 8.83 20.43 6.12
N TYR A 248 9.92 19.70 6.39
CA TYR A 248 10.80 19.95 7.53
C TYR A 248 11.34 21.38 7.49
N LYS A 249 11.93 21.79 6.36
CA LYS A 249 12.43 23.16 6.16
C LYS A 249 11.32 24.20 6.36
N GLY A 250 10.16 23.98 5.76
CA GLY A 250 9.03 24.90 5.89
C GLY A 250 8.46 24.99 7.31
N ALA A 251 8.54 23.94 8.12
CA ALA A 251 8.12 23.96 9.53
C ALA A 251 9.16 24.60 10.48
N GLU A 252 10.43 24.65 10.09
CA GLU A 252 11.48 25.43 10.78
C GLU A 252 11.39 26.92 10.41
N GLU A 253 11.18 27.26 9.14
CA GLU A 253 11.19 28.64 8.61
C GLU A 253 9.81 29.32 8.54
N GLU A 254 8.72 28.59 8.81
CA GLU A 254 7.30 28.95 8.58
C GLU A 254 6.96 29.40 7.13
N LYS A 255 7.82 29.02 6.17
CA LYS A 255 7.78 29.49 4.77
C LYS A 255 7.51 28.37 3.78
N GLY A 256 7.02 28.75 2.60
CA GLY A 256 6.79 27.81 1.50
C GLY A 256 5.54 26.92 1.64
N ALA A 257 4.57 27.31 2.49
CA ALA A 257 3.35 26.51 2.74
C ALA A 257 2.60 26.13 1.45
N ILE A 258 2.49 27.06 0.48
CA ILE A 258 1.88 26.77 -0.83
C ILE A 258 2.64 25.64 -1.55
N LYS A 259 3.97 25.76 -1.70
CA LYS A 259 4.81 24.74 -2.37
C LYS A 259 4.65 23.36 -1.72
N ASN A 260 4.65 23.32 -0.38
CA ASN A 260 4.50 22.08 0.36
C ASN A 260 3.06 21.52 0.27
N GLY A 261 2.04 22.37 0.19
CA GLY A 261 0.66 21.95 -0.09
C GLY A 261 0.48 21.41 -1.50
N VAL A 262 1.06 22.06 -2.52
CA VAL A 262 1.08 21.52 -3.90
C VAL A 262 1.73 20.15 -3.93
N LEU A 263 2.89 19.98 -3.28
CA LEU A 263 3.59 18.71 -3.25
C LEU A 263 2.80 17.62 -2.50
N LEU A 264 2.15 17.97 -1.38
CA LEU A 264 1.23 17.07 -0.66
C LEU A 264 0.02 16.65 -1.51
N GLY A 265 -0.59 17.59 -2.24
CA GLY A 265 -1.72 17.32 -3.14
C GLY A 265 -1.35 16.44 -4.33
N LEU A 266 -0.18 16.66 -4.92
CA LEU A 266 0.37 15.81 -5.98
C LEU A 266 0.69 14.40 -5.48
N ILE A 267 1.24 14.25 -4.27
CA ILE A 267 1.45 12.93 -3.64
C ILE A 267 0.10 12.22 -3.44
N GLY A 268 -0.93 12.91 -2.96
CA GLY A 268 -2.26 12.34 -2.78
C GLY A 268 -2.92 11.87 -4.07
N LEU A 269 -2.96 12.73 -5.09
CA LEU A 269 -3.50 12.39 -6.42
C LEU A 269 -2.69 11.29 -7.13
N SER A 270 -1.41 11.11 -6.79
CA SER A 270 -0.54 10.06 -7.35
C SER A 270 -0.62 8.74 -6.59
N HIS A 271 -0.69 8.76 -5.25
CA HIS A 271 -0.87 7.53 -4.46
C HIS A 271 -1.31 7.77 -3.00
N MET A 272 -2.52 7.30 -2.64
CA MET A 272 -3.04 7.38 -1.27
C MET A 272 -2.12 6.71 -0.23
N PHE A 273 -1.53 5.55 -0.54
CA PHE A 273 -0.66 4.83 0.41
C PHE A 273 0.70 5.51 0.64
N VAL A 274 1.08 6.52 -0.16
CA VAL A 274 2.24 7.39 0.09
C VAL A 274 1.83 8.70 0.79
N PHE A 275 0.62 9.19 0.49
CA PHE A 275 0.03 10.35 1.17
C PHE A 275 -0.17 10.15 2.66
N VAL A 276 -0.60 8.96 3.12
CA VAL A 276 -0.80 8.73 4.57
C VAL A 276 0.52 8.84 5.37
N PRO A 277 1.66 8.26 4.95
CA PRO A 277 2.98 8.58 5.52
C PRO A 277 3.34 10.08 5.51
N ALA A 278 2.98 10.83 4.46
CA ALA A 278 3.19 12.28 4.41
C ALA A 278 2.34 13.03 5.46
N VAL A 279 1.11 12.60 5.71
CA VAL A 279 0.27 13.10 6.80
C VAL A 279 0.84 12.73 8.18
N CYS A 280 1.32 11.49 8.37
CA CYS A 280 1.99 11.08 9.61
C CYS A 280 3.23 11.95 9.92
N LEU A 281 4.00 12.35 8.90
CA LEU A 281 5.11 13.29 9.07
C LEU A 281 4.63 14.68 9.52
N MET A 282 3.51 15.18 8.98
CA MET A 282 2.91 16.44 9.44
C MET A 282 2.38 16.35 10.87
N ILE A 283 1.75 15.23 11.24
CA ILE A 283 1.32 14.96 12.62
C ILE A 283 2.53 14.95 13.56
N TYR A 284 3.64 14.30 13.19
CA TYR A 284 4.87 14.37 13.96
C TYR A 284 5.38 15.81 14.11
N LEU A 285 5.42 16.60 13.04
CA LEU A 285 5.91 17.98 13.09
C LEU A 285 5.03 18.88 13.98
N PHE A 286 3.72 18.66 13.99
CA PHE A 286 2.80 19.28 14.94
C PHE A 286 3.12 18.86 16.39
N LEU A 287 3.22 17.57 16.67
CA LEU A 287 3.51 17.08 18.03
C LEU A 287 4.89 17.53 18.54
N ALA A 288 5.89 17.53 17.67
CA ALA A 288 7.24 18.01 17.98
C ALA A 288 7.29 19.51 18.22
N ARG A 289 6.74 20.34 17.31
CA ARG A 289 7.01 21.79 17.25
C ARG A 289 5.83 22.72 17.49
N GLY A 290 4.59 22.21 17.54
CA GLY A 290 3.39 23.01 17.79
C GLY A 290 2.98 23.98 16.67
N ARG A 291 3.59 23.86 15.47
CA ARG A 291 3.41 24.75 14.30
C ARG A 291 2.06 24.52 13.57
N PHE A 292 0.95 24.55 14.30
CA PHE A 292 -0.36 24.20 13.77
C PHE A 292 -0.78 25.10 12.62
N GLN A 293 -0.65 26.43 12.74
CA GLN A 293 -1.08 27.36 11.68
C GLN A 293 -0.34 27.14 10.35
N TYR A 294 0.98 26.90 10.38
CA TYR A 294 1.76 26.60 9.18
C TYR A 294 1.33 25.27 8.55
N LEU A 295 1.18 24.22 9.36
CA LEU A 295 0.78 22.89 8.88
C LEU A 295 -0.67 22.89 8.34
N THR A 296 -1.58 23.64 8.97
CA THR A 296 -2.96 23.86 8.46
C THR A 296 -2.94 24.55 7.10
N LYS A 297 -2.08 25.56 6.87
CA LYS A 297 -1.92 26.19 5.54
C LYS A 297 -1.45 25.18 4.47
N VAL A 298 -0.54 24.27 4.82
CA VAL A 298 -0.10 23.17 3.94
C VAL A 298 -1.26 22.22 3.64
N SER A 299 -1.99 21.77 4.68
CA SER A 299 -3.13 20.86 4.53
C SER A 299 -4.26 21.47 3.71
N LEU A 300 -4.58 22.76 3.88
CA LEU A 300 -5.63 23.43 3.13
C LEU A 300 -5.29 23.56 1.64
N VAL A 301 -4.05 23.90 1.29
CA VAL A 301 -3.61 23.96 -0.11
C VAL A 301 -3.57 22.55 -0.73
N GLY A 302 -3.09 21.55 0.02
CA GLY A 302 -3.10 20.15 -0.42
C GLY A 302 -4.52 19.64 -0.66
N PHE A 303 -5.42 19.79 0.32
CA PHE A 303 -6.83 19.45 0.19
C PHE A 303 -7.48 20.17 -0.99
N GLY A 304 -7.27 21.48 -1.12
CA GLY A 304 -7.85 22.27 -2.21
C GLY A 304 -7.49 21.74 -3.60
N ILE A 305 -6.22 21.37 -3.81
CA ILE A 305 -5.73 20.78 -5.07
C ILE A 305 -6.32 19.39 -5.33
N MET A 306 -6.68 18.64 -4.29
CA MET A 306 -7.29 17.32 -4.40
C MET A 306 -8.83 17.32 -4.38
N ALA A 307 -9.47 18.45 -4.07
CA ALA A 307 -10.88 18.49 -3.67
C ALA A 307 -11.84 17.88 -4.71
N PHE A 308 -11.59 18.12 -6.01
CA PHE A 308 -12.33 17.54 -7.13
C PHE A 308 -12.37 16.01 -7.16
N TRP A 309 -11.38 15.35 -6.55
CA TRP A 309 -11.21 13.90 -6.56
C TRP A 309 -11.49 13.29 -5.18
N ILE A 310 -10.94 13.89 -4.11
CA ILE A 310 -11.04 13.32 -2.76
C ILE A 310 -12.45 13.44 -2.17
N LEU A 311 -13.23 14.46 -2.51
CA LEU A 311 -14.61 14.59 -2.02
C LEU A 311 -15.56 13.55 -2.65
N PRO A 312 -15.60 13.36 -3.99
CA PRO A 312 -16.34 12.23 -4.58
C PRO A 312 -15.85 10.87 -4.09
N MET A 313 -14.53 10.66 -4.01
CA MET A 313 -13.95 9.40 -3.52
C MET A 313 -14.42 9.08 -2.09
N LEU A 314 -14.45 10.07 -1.19
CA LEU A 314 -14.94 9.87 0.18
C LEU A 314 -16.46 9.66 0.23
N ALA A 315 -17.24 10.43 -0.54
CA ALA A 315 -18.69 10.36 -0.56
C ALA A 315 -19.24 9.04 -1.16
N TYR A 316 -18.53 8.46 -2.13
CA TYR A 316 -18.97 7.27 -2.87
C TYR A 316 -18.11 6.02 -2.67
N ARG A 317 -17.14 6.02 -1.73
CA ARG A 317 -16.36 4.80 -1.41
C ARG A 317 -17.29 3.64 -1.04
N HIS A 318 -18.26 3.87 -0.16
CA HIS A 318 -19.17 2.84 0.30
C HIS A 318 -20.56 3.04 -0.33
N PRO A 319 -21.21 2.00 -0.90
CA PRO A 319 -20.74 0.61 -1.06
C PRO A 319 -20.11 0.33 -2.44
N TYR A 320 -19.74 1.36 -3.22
CA TYR A 320 -19.38 1.19 -4.64
C TYR A 320 -17.93 0.71 -4.92
N THR A 321 -17.10 0.51 -3.90
CA THR A 321 -15.71 0.02 -4.01
C THR A 321 -15.53 -1.33 -3.35
N THR A 322 -14.67 -2.19 -3.93
CA THR A 322 -14.32 -3.49 -3.34
C THR A 322 -13.02 -3.39 -2.51
N PRO A 323 -13.00 -3.71 -1.21
CA PRO A 323 -11.77 -3.67 -0.41
C PRO A 323 -10.71 -4.65 -0.90
N VAL A 324 -9.51 -4.14 -1.22
CA VAL A 324 -8.34 -4.96 -1.59
C VAL A 324 -7.54 -5.25 -0.31
N TYR A 325 -7.95 -6.31 0.38
CA TYR A 325 -7.39 -6.72 1.67
C TYR A 325 -6.35 -7.82 1.48
N MET A 326 -5.08 -7.42 1.37
CA MET A 326 -3.94 -8.29 1.14
C MET A 326 -2.94 -8.20 2.30
N ILE A 327 -2.63 -9.34 2.92
CA ILE A 327 -1.72 -9.44 4.06
C ILE A 327 -0.37 -10.00 3.61
N TRP A 328 0.74 -9.39 4.02
CA TRP A 328 2.05 -10.00 3.83
C TRP A 328 2.32 -11.08 4.90
N HIS A 329 1.94 -12.33 4.59
CA HIS A 329 1.91 -13.46 5.52
C HIS A 329 3.24 -13.80 6.21
N ASP A 330 4.42 -13.50 5.63
CA ASP A 330 5.71 -13.81 6.29
C ASP A 330 5.80 -13.13 7.67
N PHE A 331 5.47 -11.83 7.74
CA PHE A 331 5.45 -11.02 8.97
C PHE A 331 4.24 -11.28 9.87
N VAL A 332 3.51 -12.37 9.67
CA VAL A 332 2.55 -12.92 10.65
C VAL A 332 3.29 -13.87 11.62
N ASN A 333 4.46 -14.40 11.23
CA ASN A 333 5.30 -15.24 12.09
C ASN A 333 6.31 -14.40 12.89
N TRP A 334 6.45 -14.71 14.19
CA TRP A 334 7.42 -14.06 15.08
C TRP A 334 8.87 -14.11 14.58
N ARG A 335 9.29 -15.15 13.83
CA ARG A 335 10.63 -15.21 13.23
C ARG A 335 10.90 -14.02 12.31
N TYR A 336 9.98 -13.73 11.38
CA TYR A 336 10.14 -12.62 10.44
C TYR A 336 9.92 -11.27 11.12
N THR A 337 8.99 -11.19 12.09
CA THR A 337 8.81 -10.00 12.94
C THR A 337 10.10 -9.63 13.69
N PHE A 338 10.79 -10.60 14.31
CA PHE A 338 12.05 -10.34 15.02
C PHE A 338 13.27 -10.19 14.10
N ILE A 339 13.26 -10.75 12.88
CA ILE A 339 14.23 -10.39 11.82
C ILE A 339 14.06 -8.91 11.42
N GLY A 340 12.82 -8.47 11.16
CA GLY A 340 12.50 -7.10 10.82
C GLY A 340 12.82 -6.10 11.93
N ILE A 341 12.42 -6.40 13.16
CA ILE A 341 12.80 -5.61 14.35
C ILE A 341 14.33 -5.59 14.51
N GLY A 342 15.01 -6.74 14.36
CA GLY A 342 16.47 -6.81 14.40
C GLY A 342 17.13 -5.89 13.37
N PHE A 343 16.64 -5.86 12.13
CA PHE A 343 17.13 -4.97 11.07
C PHE A 343 16.85 -3.48 11.35
N VAL A 344 15.65 -3.14 11.83
CA VAL A 344 15.27 -1.79 12.28
C VAL A 344 16.24 -1.31 13.38
N LEU A 345 16.41 -2.11 14.44
CA LEU A 345 17.29 -1.81 15.57
C LEU A 345 18.75 -1.72 15.14
N LEU A 346 19.17 -2.55 14.18
CA LEU A 346 20.53 -2.55 13.65
C LEU A 346 20.89 -1.21 13.00
N LEU A 347 20.01 -0.66 12.17
CA LEU A 347 20.26 0.60 11.45
C LEU A 347 20.10 1.85 12.33
N ILE A 348 19.16 1.87 13.30
CA ILE A 348 18.97 3.03 14.20
C ILE A 348 19.86 3.00 15.45
N GLY A 349 20.32 1.82 15.89
CA GLY A 349 21.09 1.61 17.11
C GLY A 349 22.36 2.47 17.24
N PRO A 350 23.20 2.62 16.18
CA PRO A 350 24.37 3.49 16.22
C PRO A 350 23.99 4.96 16.41
N ARG A 351 22.88 5.39 15.80
CA ARG A 351 22.37 6.77 15.89
C ARG A 351 21.84 7.10 17.27
N ILE A 352 21.12 6.17 17.89
CA ILE A 352 20.61 6.28 19.26
C ILE A 352 21.75 6.32 20.27
N ALA A 353 22.82 5.55 20.04
CA ALA A 353 24.03 5.61 20.88
C ALA A 353 24.70 6.99 20.86
N LEU A 354 24.75 7.65 19.70
CA LEU A 354 25.28 9.02 19.58
C LEU A 354 24.39 10.04 20.32
N ALA A 355 23.06 9.96 20.14
CA ALA A 355 22.12 10.83 20.84
C ALA A 355 22.18 10.65 22.38
N ALA A 356 22.28 9.40 22.85
CA ALA A 356 22.45 9.07 24.28
C ALA A 356 23.79 9.54 24.86
N LEU A 357 24.85 9.64 24.04
CA LEU A 357 26.13 10.24 24.42
C LEU A 357 26.08 11.78 24.46
N GLY A 358 25.22 12.42 23.65
CA GLY A 358 24.95 13.86 23.75
C GLY A 358 24.28 14.23 25.08
N GLU A 359 23.32 13.42 25.54
CA GLU A 359 22.63 13.61 26.82
C GLU A 359 23.48 13.27 28.07
N ILE A 360 24.76 12.92 27.94
CA ILE A 360 25.53 12.35 29.05
C ILE A 360 25.75 13.33 30.23
N GLU A 361 25.68 14.63 29.96
CA GLU A 361 25.76 15.71 30.95
C GLU A 361 24.40 16.00 31.62
N SER A 362 23.28 15.53 31.04
CA SER A 362 21.96 15.58 31.68
C SER A 362 21.84 14.57 32.84
N PRO A 363 21.00 14.85 33.86
CA PRO A 363 20.72 13.89 34.93
C PRO A 363 19.91 12.68 34.41
N PRO A 364 20.03 11.46 34.98
CA PRO A 364 19.43 10.24 34.43
C PRO A 364 17.92 10.30 34.13
N ARG A 365 17.13 11.00 34.97
CA ARG A 365 15.69 11.21 34.75
C ARG A 365 15.34 12.06 33.53
N LYS A 366 16.30 12.78 32.93
CA LYS A 366 16.14 13.64 31.74
C LYS A 366 16.83 13.09 30.48
N ARG A 367 17.44 11.88 30.52
CA ARG A 367 18.14 11.27 29.38
C ARG A 367 17.19 10.46 28.48
N LEU A 368 16.35 11.12 27.69
CA LEU A 368 15.36 10.45 26.83
C LEU A 368 16.01 9.42 25.89
N TRP A 369 17.03 9.83 25.13
CA TRP A 369 17.82 8.93 24.29
C TRP A 369 18.60 7.90 25.11
N GLY A 370 19.04 8.27 26.31
CA GLY A 370 19.67 7.36 27.26
C GLY A 370 18.75 6.24 27.79
N TRP A 371 17.43 6.46 27.83
CA TRP A 371 16.44 5.40 28.09
C TRP A 371 16.14 4.60 26.81
N ALA A 372 16.00 5.27 25.66
CA ALA A 372 15.83 4.61 24.37
C ALA A 372 16.98 3.63 24.05
N MET A 373 18.23 4.00 24.34
CA MET A 373 19.40 3.14 24.15
C MET A 373 19.34 1.85 24.98
N ILE A 374 18.80 1.90 26.20
CA ILE A 374 18.64 0.71 27.06
C ILE A 374 17.57 -0.22 26.49
N GLY A 375 16.41 0.33 26.09
CA GLY A 375 15.33 -0.44 25.48
C GLY A 375 15.76 -1.09 24.15
N VAL A 376 16.45 -0.34 23.29
CA VAL A 376 17.00 -0.81 22.01
C VAL A 376 18.06 -1.88 22.20
N ALA A 377 18.97 -1.74 23.17
CA ALA A 377 19.94 -2.78 23.50
C ALA A 377 19.24 -4.07 24.02
N ALA A 378 18.25 -3.94 24.91
CA ALA A 378 17.51 -5.07 25.44
C ALA A 378 16.69 -5.81 24.36
N LEU A 379 15.97 -5.07 23.50
CA LEU A 379 15.17 -5.66 22.41
C LEU A 379 16.04 -6.26 21.31
N MET A 380 17.24 -5.72 21.06
CA MET A 380 18.21 -6.35 20.15
C MET A 380 18.77 -7.65 20.74
N VAL A 381 19.08 -7.68 22.04
CA VAL A 381 19.48 -8.93 22.74
C VAL A 381 18.34 -9.95 22.68
N PHE A 382 17.09 -9.56 22.95
CA PHE A 382 15.93 -10.44 22.76
C PHE A 382 15.89 -11.02 21.34
N SER A 383 15.92 -10.14 20.33
CA SER A 383 15.77 -10.55 18.92
C SER A 383 16.90 -11.48 18.48
N LEU A 384 18.16 -11.19 18.84
CA LEU A 384 19.31 -12.03 18.49
C LEU A 384 19.25 -13.40 19.18
N PHE A 385 18.95 -13.47 20.47
CA PHE A 385 18.90 -14.76 21.19
C PHE A 385 17.64 -15.58 20.84
N TYR A 386 16.51 -14.93 20.56
CA TYR A 386 15.34 -15.59 20.00
C TYR A 386 15.66 -16.24 18.65
N LEU A 387 16.19 -15.47 17.69
CA LEU A 387 16.52 -15.99 16.35
C LEU A 387 17.63 -17.04 16.39
N ALA A 388 18.64 -16.89 17.26
CA ALA A 388 19.67 -17.91 17.45
C ALA A 388 19.10 -19.21 18.07
N GLY A 389 18.17 -19.11 19.03
CA GLY A 389 17.47 -20.26 19.58
C GLY A 389 16.60 -20.96 18.53
N THR A 390 15.82 -20.21 17.75
CA THR A 390 15.04 -20.75 16.62
C THR A 390 15.93 -21.38 15.54
N LEU A 391 17.11 -20.82 15.26
CA LEU A 391 18.12 -21.40 14.36
C LEU A 391 18.68 -22.73 14.89
N LEU A 392 18.94 -22.84 16.19
CA LEU A 392 19.39 -24.09 16.81
C LEU A 392 18.28 -25.16 16.81
N VAL A 393 17.02 -24.76 17.04
CA VAL A 393 15.88 -25.69 17.07
C VAL A 393 15.47 -26.17 15.67
N HIS A 394 15.35 -25.28 14.67
CA HIS A 394 14.82 -25.61 13.34
C HIS A 394 15.85 -25.60 12.20
N GLY A 395 17.10 -25.22 12.46
CA GLY A 395 18.15 -25.13 11.43
C GLY A 395 17.75 -24.19 10.30
N LYS A 396 17.85 -24.68 9.04
CA LYS A 396 17.45 -23.93 7.84
C LYS A 396 16.00 -23.42 7.91
N GLY A 397 15.13 -24.08 8.67
CA GLY A 397 13.72 -23.72 8.82
C GLY A 397 13.44 -22.37 9.49
N LEU A 398 14.46 -21.70 10.03
CA LEU A 398 14.36 -20.27 10.37
C LEU A 398 13.92 -19.40 9.17
N LEU A 399 14.26 -19.83 7.94
CA LEU A 399 14.03 -19.07 6.71
C LEU A 399 12.98 -19.71 5.77
N ASP A 400 12.19 -20.67 6.25
CA ASP A 400 11.04 -21.18 5.49
C ASP A 400 10.00 -20.06 5.30
N HIS A 401 9.47 -19.89 4.09
CA HIS A 401 8.48 -18.85 3.81
C HIS A 401 7.08 -19.17 4.36
N GLY A 402 6.29 -18.12 4.58
CA GLY A 402 4.92 -18.25 5.09
C GLY A 402 4.87 -18.72 6.55
N LEU A 403 3.85 -19.51 6.87
CA LEU A 403 3.51 -19.90 8.25
C LEU A 403 4.07 -21.27 8.69
N HIS A 404 4.61 -22.08 7.77
CA HIS A 404 5.14 -23.40 8.08
C HIS A 404 6.59 -23.36 8.62
N LEU A 405 6.94 -24.34 9.44
CA LEU A 405 8.28 -24.54 10.02
C LEU A 405 8.75 -25.96 9.71
N THR A 406 10.00 -26.09 9.29
CA THR A 406 10.72 -27.37 9.19
C THR A 406 10.54 -28.19 10.47
N PRO A 407 10.09 -29.47 10.38
CA PRO A 407 9.88 -30.33 11.54
C PRO A 407 11.13 -30.55 12.39
N LEU A 408 10.96 -30.74 13.70
CA LEU A 408 12.05 -30.98 14.67
C LEU A 408 12.90 -32.22 14.35
N SER A 409 12.43 -33.14 13.51
CA SER A 409 13.22 -34.28 13.00
C SER A 409 14.42 -33.85 12.16
N ALA A 410 14.36 -32.70 11.49
CA ALA A 410 15.46 -32.13 10.71
C ALA A 410 16.27 -31.06 11.49
N SER A 411 16.14 -31.04 12.82
CA SER A 411 16.88 -30.12 13.69
C SER A 411 18.40 -30.41 13.67
N PRO A 412 19.28 -29.38 13.59
CA PRO A 412 20.72 -29.56 13.60
C PRO A 412 21.27 -30.04 14.96
N ILE A 413 20.51 -29.89 16.05
CA ILE A 413 20.86 -30.42 17.38
C ILE A 413 20.16 -31.76 17.69
N GLY A 414 19.41 -32.31 16.73
CA GLY A 414 18.64 -33.55 16.89
C GLY A 414 17.30 -33.35 17.61
N ARG A 415 16.31 -34.16 17.22
CA ARG A 415 14.89 -34.04 17.65
C ARG A 415 14.70 -33.91 19.16
N SER A 416 15.44 -34.69 19.96
CA SER A 416 15.27 -34.73 21.41
C SER A 416 15.74 -33.45 22.10
N ALA A 417 16.92 -32.92 21.72
CA ALA A 417 17.42 -31.65 22.26
C ALA A 417 16.59 -30.47 21.75
N ALA A 418 16.14 -30.52 20.48
CA ALA A 418 15.26 -29.51 19.90
C ALA A 418 13.92 -29.40 20.62
N ALA A 419 13.29 -30.54 20.94
CA ALA A 419 12.02 -30.58 21.69
C ALA A 419 12.15 -30.09 23.14
N ILE A 420 13.33 -30.25 23.75
CA ILE A 420 13.63 -29.66 25.07
C ILE A 420 13.84 -28.14 24.95
N LEU A 421 14.54 -27.67 23.90
CA LEU A 421 14.91 -26.27 23.75
C LEU A 421 13.77 -25.36 23.24
N GLU A 422 12.92 -25.83 22.31
CA GLU A 422 11.80 -25.07 21.70
C GLU A 422 11.00 -24.22 22.72
N PRO A 423 10.47 -24.76 23.83
CA PRO A 423 9.69 -23.98 24.80
C PRO A 423 10.51 -22.93 25.58
N PHE A 424 11.83 -23.10 25.71
CA PHE A 424 12.67 -22.19 26.51
C PHE A 424 13.37 -21.09 25.68
N VAL A 425 13.34 -21.13 24.34
CA VAL A 425 13.93 -20.08 23.48
C VAL A 425 13.44 -18.68 23.88
N THR A 426 12.12 -18.49 23.98
CA THR A 426 11.52 -17.19 24.32
C THR A 426 11.81 -16.77 25.78
N PRO A 427 11.61 -17.62 26.81
CA PRO A 427 12.06 -17.34 28.17
C PRO A 427 13.53 -16.94 28.31
N PHE A 428 14.47 -17.67 27.69
CA PHE A 428 15.89 -17.34 27.78
C PHE A 428 16.22 -16.03 27.07
N ALA A 429 15.66 -15.77 25.87
CA ALA A 429 15.82 -14.49 25.19
C ALA A 429 15.30 -13.31 26.04
N PHE A 430 14.19 -13.50 26.76
CA PHE A 430 13.63 -12.50 27.66
C PHE A 430 14.49 -12.25 28.91
N LEU A 431 15.01 -13.30 29.55
CA LEU A 431 15.91 -13.18 30.70
C LEU A 431 17.22 -12.46 30.33
N LEU A 432 17.78 -12.75 29.15
CA LEU A 432 18.97 -12.07 28.63
C LEU A 432 18.69 -10.60 28.28
N ALA A 433 17.51 -10.28 27.74
CA ALA A 433 17.07 -8.91 27.50
C ALA A 433 16.91 -8.13 28.81
N LEU A 434 16.33 -8.73 29.85
CA LEU A 434 16.26 -8.14 31.20
C LEU A 434 17.64 -7.93 31.81
N ALA A 435 18.59 -8.85 31.61
CA ALA A 435 19.97 -8.68 32.06
C ALA A 435 20.66 -7.50 31.34
N ALA A 436 20.48 -7.37 30.03
CA ALA A 436 20.98 -6.24 29.23
C ALA A 436 20.36 -4.89 29.68
N ALA A 437 19.05 -4.86 29.92
CA ALA A 437 18.37 -3.70 30.49
C ALA A 437 18.92 -3.34 31.88
N GLY A 438 19.06 -4.33 32.76
CA GLY A 438 19.61 -4.17 34.10
C GLY A 438 21.06 -3.65 34.12
N LEU A 439 21.89 -4.07 33.16
CA LEU A 439 23.24 -3.51 32.97
C LEU A 439 23.19 -2.03 32.56
N GLY A 440 22.30 -1.65 31.63
CA GLY A 440 22.07 -0.25 31.24
C GLY A 440 21.59 0.63 32.40
N LEU A 441 20.65 0.14 33.20
CA LEU A 441 20.12 0.83 34.39
C LEU A 441 21.19 0.97 35.48
N ARG A 442 22.01 -0.07 35.72
CA ARG A 442 23.17 -0.01 36.62
C ARG A 442 24.23 0.97 36.11
N ALA A 443 24.41 1.07 34.79
CA ALA A 443 25.35 1.99 34.16
C ALA A 443 24.90 3.46 34.28
N GLN A 444 23.60 3.77 34.11
CA GLN A 444 23.08 5.16 34.25
C GLN A 444 23.43 5.83 35.58
N ARG A 445 23.60 5.04 36.66
CA ARG A 445 24.00 5.50 38.01
C ARG A 445 25.39 6.16 38.06
N SER A 446 26.17 6.17 36.98
CA SER A 446 27.51 6.78 36.93
C SER A 446 27.87 7.24 35.52
N ARG A 447 28.32 8.50 35.39
CA ARG A 447 28.62 9.12 34.09
C ARG A 447 29.58 8.30 33.24
N SER A 448 30.69 7.83 33.82
CA SER A 448 31.71 7.04 33.11
C SER A 448 31.24 5.64 32.73
N ARG A 449 30.45 4.98 33.60
CA ARG A 449 29.83 3.68 33.27
C ARG A 449 28.79 3.82 32.15
N PHE A 450 28.01 4.90 32.15
CA PHE A 450 27.04 5.16 31.09
C PHE A 450 27.71 5.55 29.75
N GLU A 451 28.83 6.30 29.77
CA GLU A 451 29.64 6.53 28.56
C GLU A 451 30.12 5.19 27.97
N LYS A 452 30.66 4.32 28.82
CA LYS A 452 31.15 2.99 28.40
C LYS A 452 30.01 2.15 27.82
N PHE A 453 28.83 2.13 28.47
CA PHE A 453 27.65 1.43 27.96
C PHE A 453 27.25 1.92 26.57
N CYS A 454 26.96 3.22 26.39
CA CYS A 454 26.50 3.75 25.11
C CYS A 454 27.55 3.58 23.99
N ARG A 455 28.85 3.77 24.30
CA ARG A 455 29.93 3.53 23.33
C ARG A 455 30.05 2.06 22.93
N VAL A 456 29.96 1.12 23.88
CA VAL A 456 30.00 -0.32 23.57
C VAL A 456 28.78 -0.74 22.76
N SER A 457 27.57 -0.36 23.17
CA SER A 457 26.35 -0.64 22.42
C SER A 457 26.40 -0.07 21.00
N GLY A 458 26.75 1.21 20.83
CA GLY A 458 26.89 1.84 19.51
C GLY A 458 27.95 1.17 18.64
N ALA A 459 29.07 0.75 19.21
CA ALA A 459 30.10 0.00 18.48
C ALA A 459 29.64 -1.40 18.06
N LEU A 460 28.88 -2.11 18.91
CA LEU A 460 28.31 -3.41 18.58
C LEU A 460 27.26 -3.29 17.46
N PHE A 461 26.34 -2.33 17.54
CA PHE A 461 25.37 -2.06 16.48
C PHE A 461 26.05 -1.70 15.15
N PHE A 462 27.04 -0.82 15.16
CA PHE A 462 27.78 -0.46 13.94
C PHE A 462 28.59 -1.65 13.39
N THR A 463 29.21 -2.45 14.25
CA THR A 463 29.91 -3.67 13.85
C THR A 463 28.95 -4.68 13.22
N GLY A 464 27.73 -4.82 13.74
CA GLY A 464 26.67 -5.63 13.12
C GLY A 464 26.27 -5.12 11.72
N CYS A 465 26.22 -3.80 11.50
CA CYS A 465 25.97 -3.22 10.17
C CYS A 465 27.10 -3.58 9.20
N VAL A 466 28.36 -3.42 9.64
CA VAL A 466 29.56 -3.76 8.86
C VAL A 466 29.63 -5.26 8.58
N LEU A 467 29.27 -6.11 9.55
CA LEU A 467 29.20 -7.57 9.38
C LEU A 467 28.11 -7.98 8.40
N PHE A 468 26.90 -7.41 8.48
CA PHE A 468 25.83 -7.70 7.53
C PHE A 468 26.26 -7.37 6.09
N ALA A 469 26.84 -6.18 5.88
CA ALA A 469 27.38 -5.77 4.58
C ALA A 469 28.58 -6.65 4.13
N SER A 470 29.47 -7.02 5.06
CA SER A 470 30.64 -7.87 4.80
C SER A 470 30.23 -9.29 4.41
N VAL A 471 29.27 -9.90 5.11
CA VAL A 471 28.73 -11.24 4.79
C VAL A 471 28.01 -11.22 3.45
N ALA A 472 27.20 -10.20 3.17
CA ALA A 472 26.55 -10.04 1.87
C ALA A 472 27.58 -9.93 0.72
N LEU A 473 28.59 -9.08 0.88
CA LEU A 473 29.67 -8.91 -0.09
C LEU A 473 30.52 -10.19 -0.26
N HIS A 474 30.79 -10.91 0.82
CA HIS A 474 31.60 -12.14 0.79
C HIS A 474 30.87 -13.31 0.14
N LEU A 475 29.59 -13.51 0.49
CA LEU A 475 28.73 -14.49 -0.18
C LEU A 475 28.57 -14.18 -1.67
N PHE A 476 28.51 -12.90 -2.04
CA PHE A 476 28.51 -12.48 -3.44
C PHE A 476 29.85 -12.79 -4.14
N ILE A 477 30.99 -12.36 -3.58
CA ILE A 477 32.32 -12.61 -4.17
C ILE A 477 32.53 -14.11 -4.35
N GLY A 478 32.27 -14.91 -3.30
CA GLY A 478 32.42 -16.37 -3.37
C GLY A 478 31.55 -17.03 -4.44
N ARG A 479 30.30 -16.59 -4.62
CA ARG A 479 29.41 -17.08 -5.70
C ARG A 479 29.88 -16.72 -7.11
N SER A 480 30.68 -15.66 -7.25
CA SER A 480 31.17 -15.15 -8.54
C SER A 480 32.47 -15.80 -8.99
N ILE A 481 33.10 -16.62 -8.14
CA ILE A 481 34.31 -17.37 -8.50
C ILE A 481 33.90 -18.56 -9.37
N GLY A 482 34.38 -18.57 -10.62
CA GLY A 482 34.11 -19.64 -11.57
C GLY A 482 34.83 -20.95 -11.24
N ASP A 483 36.00 -20.86 -10.62
CA ASP A 483 36.76 -22.01 -10.12
C ASP A 483 36.00 -22.70 -8.96
N PRO A 484 35.72 -24.01 -9.05
CA PRO A 484 34.88 -24.70 -8.07
C PRO A 484 35.56 -24.89 -6.71
N ASP A 485 36.88 -25.05 -6.66
CA ASP A 485 37.64 -25.37 -5.46
C ASP A 485 37.92 -24.10 -4.65
N ILE A 486 38.37 -23.04 -5.33
CA ILE A 486 38.52 -21.71 -4.72
C ILE A 486 37.16 -21.20 -4.23
N ARG A 487 36.07 -21.40 -4.99
CA ARG A 487 34.69 -21.11 -4.54
C ARG A 487 34.32 -21.92 -3.30
N GLY A 488 34.65 -23.22 -3.26
CA GLY A 488 34.41 -24.10 -2.11
C GLY A 488 35.13 -23.62 -0.85
N ILE A 489 36.38 -23.19 -0.98
CA ILE A 489 37.17 -22.60 0.11
C ILE A 489 36.56 -21.26 0.56
N VAL A 490 36.27 -20.34 -0.38
CA VAL A 490 35.78 -18.98 -0.04
C VAL A 490 34.39 -19.00 0.57
N LEU A 491 33.48 -19.86 0.11
CA LEU A 491 32.15 -20.05 0.71
C LEU A 491 32.17 -21.02 1.92
N GLY A 492 33.33 -21.61 2.24
CA GLY A 492 33.49 -22.52 3.37
C GLY A 492 33.27 -21.83 4.71
N ILE A 493 32.52 -22.47 5.61
CA ILE A 493 32.20 -21.96 6.95
C ILE A 493 33.47 -21.53 7.74
N PRO A 494 34.59 -22.29 7.76
CA PRO A 494 35.79 -21.87 8.46
C PRO A 494 36.40 -20.57 7.91
N PHE A 495 36.43 -20.40 6.58
CA PHE A 495 37.01 -19.22 5.93
C PHE A 495 36.13 -17.99 6.18
N MET A 496 34.81 -18.11 6.03
CA MET A 496 33.86 -17.04 6.39
C MET A 496 33.98 -16.66 7.88
N ALA A 497 34.10 -17.65 8.77
CA ALA A 497 34.27 -17.41 10.20
C ALA A 497 35.55 -16.61 10.51
N VAL A 498 36.70 -16.95 9.90
CA VAL A 498 37.95 -16.20 10.06
C VAL A 498 37.83 -14.78 9.50
N VAL A 499 37.40 -14.62 8.25
CA VAL A 499 37.30 -13.31 7.58
C VAL A 499 36.37 -12.37 8.36
N HIS A 500 35.16 -12.82 8.71
CA HIS A 500 34.21 -11.97 9.43
C HIS A 500 34.61 -11.74 10.90
N THR A 501 35.34 -12.66 11.55
CA THR A 501 35.93 -12.40 12.87
C THR A 501 36.99 -11.30 12.81
N VAL A 502 37.87 -11.31 11.79
CA VAL A 502 38.87 -10.24 11.59
C VAL A 502 38.18 -8.89 11.33
N VAL A 503 37.12 -8.86 10.50
CA VAL A 503 36.30 -7.65 10.28
C VAL A 503 35.64 -7.16 11.58
N ALA A 504 35.07 -8.06 12.38
CA ALA A 504 34.45 -7.72 13.66
C ALA A 504 35.46 -7.13 14.64
N VAL A 505 36.57 -7.84 14.89
CA VAL A 505 37.61 -7.44 15.84
C VAL A 505 38.27 -6.12 15.41
N GLY A 506 38.59 -5.97 14.13
CA GLY A 506 39.15 -4.72 13.58
C GLY A 506 38.19 -3.54 13.74
N THR A 507 36.90 -3.73 13.47
CA THR A 507 35.87 -2.70 13.64
C THR A 507 35.71 -2.31 15.11
N ILE A 508 35.58 -3.29 16.01
CA ILE A 508 35.45 -3.05 17.46
C ILE A 508 36.70 -2.33 18.01
N TRP A 509 37.90 -2.73 17.57
CA TRP A 509 39.16 -2.09 17.94
C TRP A 509 39.21 -0.61 17.53
N LEU A 510 38.86 -0.31 16.27
CA LEU A 510 38.79 1.05 15.73
C LEU A 510 37.79 1.94 16.49
N LEU A 511 36.60 1.42 16.81
CA LEU A 511 35.53 2.19 17.46
C LEU A 511 35.76 2.40 18.97
N LEU A 512 36.31 1.39 19.67
CA LEU A 512 36.42 1.41 21.13
C LEU A 512 37.79 1.86 21.66
N PHE A 513 38.89 1.47 21.01
CA PHE A 513 40.24 1.59 21.58
C PHE A 513 41.09 2.69 20.93
N ARG A 514 40.85 3.04 19.66
CA ARG A 514 41.58 4.13 18.98
C ARG A 514 41.25 5.50 19.59
N LYS A 515 42.15 6.03 20.45
CA LYS A 515 41.97 7.28 21.23
C LYS A 515 41.39 8.45 20.42
N GLY A 516 41.95 8.72 19.23
CA GLY A 516 41.48 9.81 18.36
C GLY A 516 40.06 9.61 17.81
N PHE A 517 39.62 8.37 17.60
CA PHE A 517 38.24 8.08 17.18
C PHE A 517 37.25 8.23 18.34
N ARG A 518 37.62 7.80 19.58
CA ARG A 518 36.82 8.09 20.79
C ARG A 518 36.56 9.58 20.95
N ALA A 519 37.59 10.42 20.77
CA ALA A 519 37.44 11.87 20.84
C ALA A 519 36.47 12.40 19.76
N ARG A 520 36.57 11.90 18.52
CA ARG A 520 35.68 12.26 17.41
C ARG A 520 34.22 11.87 17.69
N VAL A 521 33.95 10.66 18.21
CA VAL A 521 32.61 10.21 18.60
C VAL A 521 31.98 11.12 19.66
N LEU A 522 32.73 11.46 20.71
CA LEU A 522 32.25 12.35 21.78
C LEU A 522 32.07 13.81 21.30
N SER A 523 32.89 14.27 20.35
CA SER A 523 32.73 15.58 19.72
C SER A 523 31.50 15.65 18.80
N VAL A 524 31.26 14.59 18.02
CA VAL A 524 30.04 14.44 17.21
C VAL A 524 28.80 14.45 18.09
N ALA A 525 28.74 13.57 19.10
CA ALA A 525 27.58 13.44 19.99
C ALA A 525 27.20 14.74 20.73
N ARG A 526 28.16 15.62 21.05
CA ARG A 526 27.92 16.94 21.65
C ARG A 526 27.37 17.99 20.69
N ASN A 527 27.67 17.86 19.39
CA ASN A 527 27.39 18.87 18.36
C ASN A 527 26.21 18.50 17.44
N GLU A 528 25.59 17.34 17.64
CA GLU A 528 24.46 16.87 16.85
C GLU A 528 23.13 17.57 17.20
N ASN A 529 22.32 17.82 16.18
CA ASN A 529 20.93 18.27 16.36
C ASN A 529 19.99 17.04 16.29
N PRO A 530 19.37 16.61 17.40
CA PRO A 530 18.50 15.42 17.42
C PRO A 530 17.14 15.64 16.73
N ALA A 531 16.79 16.86 16.30
CA ALA A 531 15.47 17.14 15.70
C ALA A 531 15.24 16.39 14.37
N ARG A 532 16.27 16.30 13.51
CA ARG A 532 16.16 15.56 12.23
C ARG A 532 16.00 14.07 12.49
N PHE A 533 16.81 13.52 13.40
CA PHE A 533 16.73 12.13 13.80
C PHE A 533 15.36 11.78 14.41
N GLY A 534 14.86 12.60 15.34
CA GLY A 534 13.55 12.43 15.96
C GLY A 534 12.40 12.46 14.94
N MET A 535 12.52 13.29 13.88
CA MET A 535 11.55 13.35 12.80
C MET A 535 11.57 12.10 11.92
N LEU A 536 12.75 11.62 11.53
CA LEU A 536 12.88 10.36 10.80
C LEU A 536 12.36 9.18 11.63
N LEU A 537 12.69 9.12 12.92
CA LEU A 537 12.19 8.07 13.83
C LEU A 537 10.67 8.16 14.04
N GLY A 538 10.10 9.36 14.11
CA GLY A 538 8.66 9.59 14.19
C GLY A 538 7.91 9.13 12.93
N LEU A 539 8.48 9.38 11.76
CA LEU A 539 7.95 8.86 10.49
C LEU A 539 8.07 7.33 10.41
N ALA A 540 9.21 6.75 10.78
CA ALA A 540 9.40 5.30 10.85
C ALA A 540 8.38 4.63 11.80
N PHE A 541 8.14 5.22 12.98
CA PHE A 541 7.10 4.77 13.90
C PHE A 541 5.71 4.89 13.28
N GLY A 542 5.39 5.99 12.59
CA GLY A 542 4.14 6.15 11.84
C GLY A 542 3.94 5.03 10.80
N CYS A 543 4.98 4.69 10.04
CA CYS A 543 4.93 3.58 9.09
C CYS A 543 4.68 2.22 9.75
N ILE A 544 5.25 1.96 10.93
CA ILE A 544 4.99 0.74 11.72
C ILE A 544 3.54 0.72 12.24
N VAL A 545 3.02 1.85 12.72
CA VAL A 545 1.60 1.95 13.15
C VAL A 545 0.66 1.69 11.98
N LEU A 546 0.92 2.29 10.81
CA LEU A 546 0.13 2.06 9.59
C LEU A 546 0.21 0.60 9.11
N TYR A 547 1.39 -0.03 9.19
CA TYR A 547 1.58 -1.43 8.83
C TYR A 547 0.66 -2.36 9.62
N PHE A 548 0.50 -2.16 10.92
CA PHE A 548 -0.41 -2.96 11.75
C PHE A 548 -1.88 -2.48 11.70
N ALA A 549 -2.13 -1.17 11.57
CA ALA A 549 -3.47 -0.60 11.50
C ALA A 549 -4.18 -0.88 10.15
N SER A 550 -3.43 -1.22 9.11
CA SER A 550 -3.90 -1.67 7.79
C SER A 550 -5.02 -2.73 7.87
N HIS A 551 -4.95 -3.61 8.87
CA HIS A 551 -5.93 -4.64 9.17
C HIS A 551 -7.34 -4.06 9.41
N PHE A 552 -7.44 -3.05 10.28
CA PHE A 552 -8.71 -2.38 10.60
C PHE A 552 -9.23 -1.51 9.44
N LEU A 553 -8.35 -1.13 8.51
CA LEU A 553 -8.69 -0.33 7.33
C LEU A 553 -9.02 -1.20 6.09
N GLN A 554 -8.80 -2.52 6.17
CA GLN A 554 -8.91 -3.47 5.06
C GLN A 554 -8.10 -3.06 3.81
N VAL A 555 -6.81 -2.73 4.00
CA VAL A 555 -5.89 -2.29 2.94
C VAL A 555 -4.57 -3.08 2.92
N PRO A 556 -3.80 -3.07 1.81
CA PRO A 556 -2.55 -3.83 1.72
C PRO A 556 -1.46 -3.32 2.67
N ASP A 557 -1.03 -4.16 3.61
CA ASP A 557 -0.13 -3.78 4.71
C ASP A 557 1.30 -3.41 4.24
N ILE A 558 1.83 -4.17 3.30
CA ILE A 558 3.21 -4.09 2.79
C ILE A 558 3.58 -2.70 2.26
N ARG A 559 2.59 -1.89 1.86
CA ARG A 559 2.75 -0.56 1.26
C ARG A 559 3.31 0.50 2.20
N PHE A 560 3.37 0.22 3.50
CA PHE A 560 4.01 1.07 4.50
C PHE A 560 5.48 0.69 4.79
N LEU A 561 5.98 -0.39 4.20
CA LEU A 561 7.37 -0.84 4.37
C LEU A 561 8.42 -0.15 3.48
N PRO A 562 8.16 0.24 2.20
CA PRO A 562 9.12 1.03 1.43
C PRO A 562 9.47 2.38 2.08
N PRO A 563 8.51 3.17 2.63
CA PRO A 563 8.80 4.39 3.38
C PRO A 563 9.62 4.13 4.64
N LEU A 564 9.31 3.05 5.37
CA LEU A 564 10.10 2.61 6.53
C LEU A 564 11.55 2.29 6.13
N ALA A 565 11.75 1.44 5.12
CA ALA A 565 13.07 1.04 4.62
C ALA A 565 13.90 2.26 4.16
N PHE A 566 13.30 3.15 3.36
CA PHE A 566 13.93 4.39 2.93
C PHE A 566 14.35 5.28 4.11
N VAL A 567 13.47 5.47 5.09
CA VAL A 567 13.77 6.27 6.29
C VAL A 567 14.89 5.65 7.14
N LEU A 568 14.94 4.31 7.27
CA LEU A 568 16.04 3.62 7.94
C LEU A 568 17.39 3.84 7.21
N PHE A 569 17.39 3.78 5.88
CA PHE A 569 18.59 4.11 5.09
C PHE A 569 18.97 5.58 5.21
N LEU A 570 18.02 6.53 5.28
CA LEU A 570 18.34 7.94 5.56
C LEU A 570 18.94 8.13 6.95
N VAL A 571 18.42 7.45 7.99
CA VAL A 571 19.00 7.48 9.34
C VAL A 571 20.44 6.96 9.33
N PHE A 572 20.72 5.84 8.66
CA PHE A 572 22.06 5.28 8.61
C PHE A 572 23.01 6.11 7.72
N PHE A 573 22.73 6.22 6.42
CA PHE A 573 23.63 6.82 5.44
C PHE A 573 23.71 8.36 5.52
N ALA A 574 22.58 9.04 5.77
CA ALA A 574 22.54 10.51 5.75
C ALA A 574 22.63 11.16 7.14
N ASP A 575 22.07 10.58 8.20
CA ASP A 575 22.11 11.18 9.55
C ASP A 575 23.23 10.63 10.44
N THR A 576 23.57 9.33 10.35
CA THR A 576 24.61 8.71 11.20
C THR A 576 26.02 8.88 10.65
N LEU A 577 26.24 8.70 9.34
CA LEU A 577 27.59 8.82 8.75
C LEU A 577 28.01 10.28 8.52
N ALA A 578 27.08 11.18 8.21
CA ALA A 578 27.39 12.55 7.80
C ALA A 578 28.18 13.38 8.84
N PRO A 579 27.93 13.31 10.16
CA PRO A 579 28.75 14.01 11.16
C PRO A 579 30.23 13.59 11.13
N PHE A 580 30.51 12.32 10.85
CA PHE A 580 31.87 11.82 10.74
C PHE A 580 32.54 12.26 9.43
N LEU A 581 31.83 12.23 8.31
CA LEU A 581 32.36 12.62 6.99
C LEU A 581 32.51 14.14 6.83
N SER A 582 31.59 14.93 7.37
CA SER A 582 31.56 16.40 7.23
C SER A 582 32.77 17.11 7.87
N GLY A 583 33.41 16.51 8.87
CA GLY A 583 34.68 16.97 9.45
C GLY A 583 35.95 16.57 8.66
N GLY A 584 35.84 15.90 7.52
CA GLY A 584 36.98 15.54 6.66
C GLY A 584 37.47 16.66 5.73
N SER A 585 38.61 16.45 5.07
CA SER A 585 39.03 17.29 3.94
C SER A 585 38.08 17.11 2.75
N THR A 586 38.13 18.01 1.75
CA THR A 586 37.36 17.86 0.51
C THR A 586 37.67 16.55 -0.21
N PHE A 587 38.95 16.14 -0.21
CA PHE A 587 39.40 14.85 -0.75
C PHE A 587 38.74 13.68 0.00
N THR A 588 38.80 13.65 1.34
CA THR A 588 38.17 12.59 2.15
C THR A 588 36.65 12.50 1.93
N LYS A 589 35.98 13.65 1.78
CA LYS A 589 34.52 13.70 1.51
C LYS A 589 34.18 13.15 0.13
N SER A 590 34.96 13.52 -0.88
CA SER A 590 34.77 13.08 -2.27
C SER A 590 35.04 11.59 -2.43
N TRP A 591 36.09 11.06 -1.79
CA TRP A 591 36.37 9.63 -1.75
C TRP A 591 35.30 8.86 -0.98
N ALA A 592 34.79 9.37 0.16
CA ALA A 592 33.69 8.71 0.86
C ALA A 592 32.41 8.70 0.03
N ALA A 593 32.08 9.80 -0.67
CA ALA A 593 30.94 9.86 -1.58
C ALA A 593 31.08 8.86 -2.73
N LEU A 594 32.25 8.85 -3.40
CA LEU A 594 32.57 7.96 -4.51
C LEU A 594 32.50 6.48 -4.09
N LEU A 595 33.16 6.11 -2.99
CA LEU A 595 33.20 4.72 -2.53
C LEU A 595 31.83 4.21 -2.06
N ILE A 596 31.02 5.04 -1.42
CA ILE A 596 29.65 4.65 -1.02
C ILE A 596 28.74 4.57 -2.25
N THR A 597 28.83 5.52 -3.18
CA THR A 597 28.06 5.48 -4.44
C THR A 597 28.43 4.26 -5.28
N TYR A 598 29.72 3.98 -5.44
CA TYR A 598 30.22 2.79 -6.10
C TYR A 598 29.79 1.51 -5.38
N GLY A 599 29.85 1.46 -4.05
CA GLY A 599 29.36 0.32 -3.26
C GLY A 599 27.87 0.04 -3.45
N CYS A 600 27.03 1.08 -3.54
CA CYS A 600 25.61 0.94 -3.87
C CYS A 600 25.40 0.47 -5.32
N ILE A 601 26.19 0.97 -6.28
CA ILE A 601 26.15 0.53 -7.69
C ILE A 601 26.58 -0.95 -7.82
N LEU A 602 27.66 -1.36 -7.15
CA LEU A 602 28.08 -2.77 -7.09
C LEU A 602 26.99 -3.65 -6.48
N PHE A 603 26.33 -3.20 -5.40
CA PHE A 603 25.18 -3.93 -4.83
C PHE A 603 24.03 -4.09 -5.85
N VAL A 604 23.78 -3.10 -6.72
CA VAL A 604 22.79 -3.27 -7.81
C VAL A 604 23.28 -4.28 -8.86
N ILE A 605 24.49 -4.11 -9.39
CA ILE A 605 25.04 -4.96 -10.47
C ILE A 605 25.06 -6.44 -10.06
N PHE A 606 25.24 -6.73 -8.77
CA PHE A 606 25.54 -8.05 -8.25
C PHE A 606 24.51 -8.66 -7.29
N GLY A 607 23.66 -7.83 -6.67
CA GLY A 607 22.58 -8.25 -5.77
C GLY A 607 21.21 -8.37 -6.45
N THR A 608 21.12 -8.04 -7.75
CA THR A 608 19.86 -8.00 -8.52
C THR A 608 19.92 -8.92 -9.73
N SER A 609 18.76 -9.33 -10.22
CA SER A 609 18.64 -10.30 -11.34
C SER A 609 17.31 -10.20 -12.07
N ARG A 610 16.22 -9.92 -11.34
CA ARG A 610 14.87 -9.78 -11.89
C ARG A 610 14.57 -8.35 -12.31
N SER A 611 15.18 -7.35 -11.67
CA SER A 611 14.87 -5.92 -11.88
C SER A 611 15.05 -5.49 -13.33
N ASP A 612 16.20 -5.83 -13.93
CA ASP A 612 16.47 -5.61 -15.35
C ASP A 612 15.61 -6.52 -16.25
N THR A 613 15.60 -7.83 -15.96
CA THR A 613 14.83 -8.83 -16.72
C THR A 613 13.35 -8.46 -16.87
N TRP A 614 12.70 -7.98 -15.80
CA TRP A 614 11.32 -7.48 -15.82
C TRP A 614 11.20 -6.16 -16.55
N PHE A 615 12.09 -5.19 -16.31
CA PHE A 615 12.06 -3.93 -17.06
C PHE A 615 12.11 -4.17 -18.57
N ARG A 616 13.00 -5.05 -19.05
CA ARG A 616 13.07 -5.43 -20.47
C ARG A 616 11.86 -6.24 -20.93
N TYR A 617 11.39 -7.21 -20.15
CA TYR A 617 10.21 -8.02 -20.50
C TYR A 617 8.92 -7.19 -20.62
N ASN A 618 8.73 -6.21 -19.73
CA ASN A 618 7.53 -5.36 -19.74
C ASN A 618 7.61 -4.31 -20.85
N ASN A 619 8.79 -3.68 -21.05
CA ASN A 619 8.94 -2.56 -21.99
C ASN A 619 9.25 -2.98 -23.44
N LYS A 620 9.74 -4.21 -23.71
CA LYS A 620 9.70 -4.76 -25.08
C LYS A 620 8.26 -4.89 -25.59
N GLY A 621 7.30 -5.06 -24.69
CA GLY A 621 5.87 -5.13 -24.96
C GLY A 621 5.35 -6.48 -25.45
N TYR A 622 4.04 -6.53 -25.67
CA TYR A 622 3.30 -7.71 -26.16
C TYR A 622 3.88 -8.25 -27.47
N GLU A 623 4.26 -7.36 -28.37
CA GLU A 623 4.69 -7.59 -29.75
C GLU A 623 5.95 -8.49 -29.83
N TYR A 624 6.76 -8.51 -28.77
CA TYR A 624 7.97 -9.33 -28.64
C TYR A 624 7.78 -10.55 -27.70
N ASN A 625 6.53 -10.99 -27.47
CA ASN A 625 6.23 -12.26 -26.79
C ASN A 625 5.96 -13.38 -27.80
N ALA A 626 6.35 -14.61 -27.47
CA ALA A 626 6.33 -15.74 -28.40
C ALA A 626 4.91 -16.07 -28.92
N GLY A 627 3.89 -15.94 -28.07
CA GLY A 627 2.49 -16.16 -28.43
C GLY A 627 1.80 -14.97 -29.11
N PHE A 628 2.49 -13.84 -29.37
CA PHE A 628 1.85 -12.62 -29.85
C PHE A 628 1.06 -12.81 -31.16
N ARG A 629 1.53 -13.68 -32.07
CA ARG A 629 0.82 -13.98 -33.33
C ARG A 629 -0.56 -14.59 -33.06
N ASP A 630 -0.65 -15.55 -32.15
CA ASP A 630 -1.90 -16.20 -31.77
C ASP A 630 -2.83 -15.25 -31.01
N PHE A 631 -2.28 -14.46 -30.08
CA PHE A 631 -3.02 -13.42 -29.37
C PHE A 631 -3.58 -12.36 -30.34
N GLN A 632 -2.78 -11.89 -31.30
CA GLN A 632 -3.21 -10.93 -32.31
C GLN A 632 -4.27 -11.53 -33.24
N ALA A 633 -4.15 -12.81 -33.61
CA ALA A 633 -5.16 -13.52 -34.39
C ALA A 633 -6.50 -13.64 -33.63
N ALA A 634 -6.47 -14.04 -32.35
CA ALA A 634 -7.65 -14.10 -31.49
C ALA A 634 -8.34 -12.73 -31.33
N ASN A 635 -7.58 -11.65 -31.14
CA ASN A 635 -8.15 -10.30 -31.05
C ASN A 635 -8.73 -9.79 -32.38
N ARG A 636 -8.16 -10.19 -33.53
CA ARG A 636 -8.73 -9.90 -34.85
C ARG A 636 -10.03 -10.67 -35.09
N HIS A 637 -10.09 -11.94 -34.65
CA HIS A 637 -11.28 -12.79 -34.74
C HIS A 637 -12.45 -12.24 -33.92
N LEU A 638 -12.18 -11.78 -32.69
CA LEU A 638 -13.22 -11.27 -31.79
C LEU A 638 -13.73 -9.86 -32.16
N ARG A 639 -13.04 -9.13 -33.05
CA ARG A 639 -13.40 -7.75 -33.44
C ARG A 639 -14.62 -7.75 -34.37
N THR A 640 -15.66 -7.00 -34.00
CA THR A 640 -16.89 -6.81 -34.78
C THR A 640 -16.92 -5.42 -35.45
N ALA A 641 -17.99 -5.12 -36.21
CA ALA A 641 -18.19 -3.79 -36.79
C ALA A 641 -18.54 -2.70 -35.75
N ASP A 642 -19.20 -3.08 -34.66
CA ASP A 642 -19.39 -2.26 -33.46
C ASP A 642 -18.95 -3.09 -32.23
N PRO A 643 -17.67 -2.98 -31.82
CA PRO A 643 -17.13 -3.78 -30.72
C PRO A 643 -17.69 -3.44 -29.34
N LEU A 644 -18.15 -2.20 -29.14
CA LEU A 644 -18.70 -1.73 -27.87
C LEU A 644 -20.13 -2.26 -27.64
N ASN A 645 -20.91 -2.39 -28.72
CA ASN A 645 -22.29 -2.89 -28.68
C ASN A 645 -22.43 -4.39 -28.95
N ALA A 646 -21.37 -5.07 -29.38
CA ALA A 646 -21.32 -6.53 -29.37
C ALA A 646 -21.29 -7.06 -27.92
N ALA A 647 -21.80 -8.28 -27.74
CA ALA A 647 -21.81 -8.96 -26.45
C ALA A 647 -20.38 -9.21 -25.91
N ARG A 648 -20.27 -9.48 -24.61
CA ARG A 648 -19.02 -9.58 -23.86
C ARG A 648 -18.28 -10.89 -24.12
N VAL A 649 -16.96 -10.82 -23.99
CA VAL A 649 -16.06 -11.98 -24.05
C VAL A 649 -15.50 -12.24 -22.66
N GLY A 650 -15.71 -13.44 -22.13
CA GLY A 650 -15.04 -13.91 -20.91
C GLY A 650 -13.75 -14.66 -21.26
N TYR A 651 -12.84 -14.83 -20.30
CA TYR A 651 -11.66 -15.68 -20.50
C TYR A 651 -11.23 -16.38 -19.21
N GLU A 652 -10.86 -17.65 -19.31
CA GLU A 652 -10.28 -18.41 -18.19
C GLU A 652 -9.10 -17.64 -17.60
N LYS A 653 -8.94 -17.57 -16.27
CA LYS A 653 -7.63 -17.22 -15.67
C LYS A 653 -6.76 -18.47 -15.56
N CYS A 654 -5.52 -18.40 -16.06
CA CYS A 654 -4.49 -19.42 -15.83
C CYS A 654 -3.08 -18.83 -15.88
N SER A 655 -2.13 -19.49 -15.25
CA SER A 655 -0.70 -19.16 -15.25
C SER A 655 -0.03 -19.35 -16.63
N LEU A 656 -0.63 -20.18 -17.49
CA LEU A 656 -0.10 -20.53 -18.81
C LEU A 656 -0.08 -19.38 -19.82
N TYR A 657 -0.70 -18.22 -19.50
CA TYR A 657 -0.67 -17.04 -20.38
C TYR A 657 0.67 -16.28 -20.40
N GLY A 658 1.69 -16.72 -19.64
CA GLY A 658 3.01 -16.09 -19.63
C GLY A 658 3.66 -15.91 -21.01
N ILE A 659 3.33 -16.76 -21.99
CA ILE A 659 3.84 -16.63 -23.37
C ILE A 659 3.14 -15.55 -24.22
N TYR A 660 2.00 -15.02 -23.77
CA TYR A 660 1.25 -13.95 -24.46
C TYR A 660 1.43 -12.59 -23.79
N GLY A 661 1.76 -12.53 -22.50
CA GLY A 661 1.97 -11.29 -21.75
C GLY A 661 1.78 -11.38 -20.24
N GLY A 662 1.18 -12.47 -19.74
CA GLY A 662 0.84 -12.66 -18.32
C GLY A 662 -0.63 -13.04 -18.14
N ASP A 663 -1.03 -13.37 -16.91
CA ASP A 663 -2.38 -13.84 -16.55
C ASP A 663 -3.49 -12.77 -16.62
N ARG A 664 -3.12 -11.54 -17.01
CA ARG A 664 -4.02 -10.42 -17.30
C ARG A 664 -4.15 -10.07 -18.78
N VAL A 665 -3.51 -10.83 -19.68
CA VAL A 665 -3.46 -10.54 -21.13
C VAL A 665 -4.79 -10.07 -21.73
N PHE A 666 -5.91 -10.73 -21.43
CA PHE A 666 -7.21 -10.39 -22.02
C PHE A 666 -8.01 -9.30 -21.29
N GLU A 667 -7.53 -8.74 -20.17
CA GLU A 667 -8.09 -7.49 -19.63
C GLU A 667 -7.94 -6.31 -20.62
N SER A 668 -6.99 -6.44 -21.56
CA SER A 668 -6.73 -5.52 -22.67
C SER A 668 -7.61 -5.74 -23.91
N LEU A 669 -8.59 -6.67 -23.87
CA LEU A 669 -9.57 -6.88 -24.97
C LEU A 669 -10.24 -5.58 -25.47
N PRO A 670 -10.62 -4.60 -24.62
CA PRO A 670 -11.18 -3.32 -25.08
C PRO A 670 -10.21 -2.48 -25.93
N TYR A 671 -8.90 -2.69 -25.80
CA TYR A 671 -7.89 -2.00 -26.60
C TYR A 671 -7.53 -2.75 -27.89
N PHE A 672 -7.33 -4.07 -27.81
CA PHE A 672 -6.89 -4.86 -28.97
C PHE A 672 -8.04 -5.35 -29.87
N ALA A 673 -9.16 -5.80 -29.29
CA ALA A 673 -10.35 -6.26 -30.03
C ALA A 673 -11.45 -5.18 -30.10
N GLY A 674 -11.48 -4.25 -29.14
CA GLY A 674 -12.59 -3.31 -28.91
C GLY A 674 -13.76 -3.91 -28.14
N ARG A 675 -13.79 -5.24 -27.93
CA ARG A 675 -14.87 -5.94 -27.23
C ARG A 675 -14.79 -5.69 -25.73
N GLN A 676 -15.95 -5.50 -25.10
CA GLN A 676 -16.07 -5.53 -23.64
C GLN A 676 -15.69 -6.91 -23.09
N THR A 677 -15.06 -6.93 -21.92
CA THR A 677 -14.75 -8.14 -21.14
C THR A 677 -15.21 -7.99 -19.68
N MET A 678 -15.10 -9.05 -18.90
CA MET A 678 -15.63 -9.10 -17.53
C MET A 678 -14.57 -8.68 -16.51
N GLU A 679 -13.37 -9.24 -16.63
CA GLU A 679 -12.24 -9.03 -15.74
C GLU A 679 -11.51 -7.71 -16.07
N GLY A 680 -10.82 -7.14 -15.08
CA GLY A 680 -10.00 -5.94 -15.26
C GLY A 680 -9.12 -5.68 -14.05
N ILE A 681 -8.29 -4.64 -14.11
CA ILE A 681 -7.31 -4.35 -13.08
C ILE A 681 -7.87 -3.52 -11.90
N HIS A 682 -8.85 -2.65 -12.14
CA HIS A 682 -9.40 -1.74 -11.13
C HIS A 682 -10.42 -2.39 -10.18
N TYR A 683 -10.10 -3.54 -9.56
CA TYR A 683 -10.98 -4.21 -8.57
C TYR A 683 -11.48 -3.24 -7.49
N ALA A 684 -10.57 -2.42 -6.96
CA ALA A 684 -10.87 -1.40 -5.95
C ALA A 684 -11.89 -0.34 -6.43
N SER A 685 -12.03 -0.12 -7.73
CA SER A 685 -12.90 0.91 -8.31
C SER A 685 -14.24 0.37 -8.82
N SER A 686 -14.53 -0.93 -8.64
CA SER A 686 -15.82 -1.51 -9.03
C SER A 686 -16.34 -2.56 -8.03
N ILE A 687 -17.56 -2.32 -7.55
CA ILE A 687 -18.42 -3.28 -6.84
C ILE A 687 -18.57 -4.61 -7.60
N ALA A 688 -18.64 -4.56 -8.94
CA ALA A 688 -18.82 -5.74 -9.79
C ALA A 688 -17.66 -6.74 -9.67
N SER A 689 -16.46 -6.27 -9.31
CA SER A 689 -15.27 -7.12 -9.26
C SER A 689 -15.39 -8.28 -8.27
N LYS A 690 -16.12 -8.10 -7.16
CA LYS A 690 -16.46 -9.16 -6.19
C LYS A 690 -17.28 -10.29 -6.83
N PHE A 691 -18.33 -9.93 -7.57
CA PHE A 691 -19.24 -10.86 -8.24
C PHE A 691 -18.56 -11.55 -9.42
N ILE A 692 -17.80 -10.80 -10.21
CA ILE A 692 -17.11 -11.31 -11.40
C ILE A 692 -15.98 -12.27 -11.02
N THR A 693 -15.27 -12.01 -9.91
CA THR A 693 -14.28 -12.96 -9.35
C THR A 693 -14.92 -14.31 -8.99
N PHE A 694 -16.19 -14.33 -8.55
CA PHE A 694 -16.93 -15.59 -8.35
C PHE A 694 -17.37 -16.21 -9.69
N PHE A 695 -17.99 -15.43 -10.59
CA PHE A 695 -18.44 -15.90 -11.91
C PHE A 695 -17.34 -16.60 -12.71
N GLN A 696 -16.14 -16.02 -12.71
CA GLN A 696 -14.96 -16.50 -13.42
C GLN A 696 -14.52 -17.92 -12.99
N THR A 697 -14.89 -18.36 -11.79
CA THR A 697 -14.59 -19.71 -11.26
C THR A 697 -15.44 -20.82 -11.86
N LEU A 698 -16.56 -20.48 -12.50
CA LEU A 698 -17.45 -21.45 -13.17
C LEU A 698 -16.82 -22.04 -14.44
N TYR A 699 -15.78 -21.41 -14.99
CA TYR A 699 -15.06 -21.83 -16.20
C TYR A 699 -13.53 -21.69 -16.10
N SER A 700 -12.97 -21.37 -14.93
CA SER A 700 -11.51 -21.32 -14.69
C SER A 700 -11.08 -22.32 -13.63
N SER A 701 -10.00 -23.04 -13.90
CA SER A 701 -9.38 -23.99 -12.95
C SER A 701 -8.54 -23.27 -11.87
N GLU A 702 -7.73 -22.30 -12.31
CA GLU A 702 -7.04 -21.31 -11.48
C GLU A 702 -7.96 -20.11 -11.18
N ILE A 703 -7.68 -19.42 -10.07
CA ILE A 703 -8.44 -18.23 -9.65
C ILE A 703 -7.45 -17.15 -9.18
N LYS A 704 -7.72 -15.89 -9.53
CA LYS A 704 -6.98 -14.71 -9.05
C LYS A 704 -7.99 -13.78 -8.39
N THR A 705 -7.73 -13.38 -7.15
CA THR A 705 -8.72 -12.66 -6.32
C THR A 705 -8.03 -11.64 -5.40
N PRO A 706 -8.61 -10.43 -5.18
CA PRO A 706 -8.04 -9.40 -4.29
C PRO A 706 -8.19 -9.72 -2.78
N ARG A 707 -8.91 -10.78 -2.43
CA ARG A 707 -9.15 -11.28 -1.07
C ARG A 707 -9.34 -12.81 -1.10
N ALA A 708 -9.04 -13.53 -0.02
CA ALA A 708 -9.22 -14.99 0.08
C ALA A 708 -10.71 -15.42 0.22
N TYR A 709 -11.58 -14.93 -0.67
CA TYR A 709 -13.01 -15.24 -0.72
C TYR A 709 -13.27 -16.75 -0.80
N LEU A 710 -14.43 -17.19 -0.31
CA LEU A 710 -14.90 -18.53 -0.59
C LEU A 710 -15.46 -18.60 -2.03
N LEU A 711 -14.83 -19.42 -2.86
CA LEU A 711 -15.03 -19.44 -4.32
C LEU A 711 -15.71 -20.73 -4.79
N SER A 712 -16.27 -20.70 -6.00
CA SER A 712 -16.92 -21.86 -6.62
C SER A 712 -15.90 -22.80 -7.28
N ARG A 713 -16.44 -23.87 -7.85
CA ARG A 713 -15.80 -24.83 -8.76
C ARG A 713 -16.29 -24.61 -10.20
N MET A 714 -15.57 -25.18 -11.18
CA MET A 714 -16.02 -25.15 -12.57
C MET A 714 -17.37 -25.86 -12.70
N ASN A 715 -18.37 -25.17 -13.22
CA ASN A 715 -19.74 -25.64 -13.30
C ASN A 715 -20.42 -25.13 -14.58
N VAL A 716 -20.17 -25.87 -15.66
CA VAL A 716 -20.66 -25.57 -17.01
C VAL A 716 -22.19 -25.74 -17.14
N SER A 717 -22.85 -26.46 -16.23
CA SER A 717 -24.32 -26.59 -16.26
C SER A 717 -25.03 -25.32 -15.75
N ALA A 718 -24.44 -24.62 -14.79
CA ALA A 718 -24.96 -23.34 -14.29
C ALA A 718 -24.53 -22.13 -15.15
N LEU A 719 -23.37 -22.23 -15.81
CA LEU A 719 -22.73 -21.16 -16.58
C LEU A 719 -23.65 -20.38 -17.56
N PRO A 720 -24.55 -21.01 -18.36
CA PRO A 720 -25.46 -20.30 -19.26
C PRO A 720 -26.28 -19.18 -18.59
N ALA A 721 -26.84 -19.44 -17.40
CA ALA A 721 -27.68 -18.47 -16.70
C ALA A 721 -26.92 -17.20 -16.28
N TYR A 722 -25.62 -17.33 -15.99
CA TYR A 722 -24.74 -16.20 -15.69
C TYR A 722 -24.27 -15.48 -16.97
N MET A 723 -24.08 -16.20 -18.08
CA MET A 723 -23.75 -15.60 -19.37
C MET A 723 -24.91 -14.77 -19.94
N ASP A 724 -26.16 -15.27 -19.84
CA ASP A 724 -27.38 -14.52 -20.15
C ASP A 724 -27.44 -13.19 -19.36
N LEU A 725 -27.24 -13.26 -18.05
CA LEU A 725 -27.32 -12.15 -17.09
C LEU A 725 -26.33 -11.02 -17.38
N TYR A 726 -25.13 -11.35 -17.88
CA TYR A 726 -24.08 -10.38 -18.20
C TYR A 726 -23.90 -10.08 -19.71
N ASN A 727 -24.71 -10.69 -20.58
CA ASN A 727 -24.56 -10.61 -22.04
C ASN A 727 -23.18 -11.10 -22.53
N LEU A 728 -22.77 -12.32 -22.16
CA LEU A 728 -21.61 -12.96 -22.78
C LEU A 728 -22.02 -13.81 -23.99
N SER A 729 -21.17 -13.84 -25.00
CA SER A 729 -21.31 -14.66 -26.21
C SER A 729 -20.15 -15.62 -26.44
N GLU A 730 -18.92 -15.27 -26.06
CA GLU A 730 -17.72 -16.09 -26.24
C GLU A 730 -16.90 -16.26 -24.95
N LEU A 731 -16.18 -17.37 -24.86
CA LEU A 731 -15.18 -17.68 -23.81
C LEU A 731 -13.84 -18.04 -24.46
N ILE A 732 -12.74 -17.40 -24.01
CA ILE A 732 -11.37 -17.77 -24.37
C ILE A 732 -10.81 -18.71 -23.30
N LEU A 733 -10.44 -19.94 -23.69
CA LEU A 733 -9.95 -20.98 -22.79
C LEU A 733 -8.58 -21.50 -23.26
N LEU A 734 -7.77 -22.00 -22.33
CA LEU A 734 -6.42 -22.51 -22.61
C LEU A 734 -6.16 -23.87 -21.95
N THR A 735 -6.54 -24.06 -20.68
CA THR A 735 -6.29 -25.32 -19.96
C THR A 735 -7.06 -26.49 -20.57
N LYS A 736 -6.59 -27.71 -20.31
CA LYS A 736 -7.28 -28.92 -20.79
C LYS A 736 -8.62 -29.08 -20.07
N GLU A 737 -8.60 -28.82 -18.78
CA GLU A 737 -9.65 -29.03 -17.80
C GLU A 737 -10.86 -28.12 -18.09
N ALA A 738 -10.63 -26.83 -18.35
CA ALA A 738 -11.70 -25.91 -18.74
C ALA A 738 -12.28 -26.25 -20.11
N ARG A 739 -11.41 -26.56 -21.08
CA ARG A 739 -11.81 -26.89 -22.47
C ARG A 739 -12.65 -28.16 -22.55
N GLU A 740 -12.21 -29.27 -21.95
CA GLU A 740 -12.97 -30.53 -21.95
C GLU A 740 -14.30 -30.39 -21.18
N SER A 741 -14.36 -29.56 -20.13
CA SER A 741 -15.62 -29.26 -19.44
C SER A 741 -16.64 -28.51 -20.30
N ILE A 742 -16.18 -27.64 -21.20
CA ILE A 742 -17.02 -26.85 -22.11
C ILE A 742 -17.40 -27.67 -23.35
N GLU A 743 -16.49 -28.51 -23.87
CA GLU A 743 -16.74 -29.39 -25.01
C GLU A 743 -17.75 -30.51 -24.72
N GLU A 744 -17.93 -30.91 -23.46
CA GLU A 744 -18.99 -31.82 -23.01
C GLU A 744 -20.41 -31.19 -23.06
N SER A 745 -20.53 -29.87 -23.18
CA SER A 745 -21.82 -29.17 -23.07
C SER A 745 -22.43 -28.82 -24.44
N PRO A 746 -23.65 -29.30 -24.77
CA PRO A 746 -24.24 -29.08 -26.10
C PRO A 746 -24.59 -27.60 -26.37
N ARG A 747 -24.66 -26.75 -25.34
CA ARG A 747 -24.94 -25.31 -25.46
C ARG A 747 -23.76 -24.48 -25.97
N PHE A 748 -22.56 -25.08 -26.05
CA PHE A 748 -21.36 -24.44 -26.55
C PHE A 748 -20.91 -25.05 -27.88
N GLU A 749 -20.13 -24.29 -28.64
CA GLU A 749 -19.39 -24.75 -29.82
C GLU A 749 -17.99 -24.14 -29.87
N LYS A 750 -17.05 -24.85 -30.48
CA LYS A 750 -15.67 -24.40 -30.67
C LYS A 750 -15.60 -23.58 -31.95
N GLU A 751 -15.43 -22.27 -31.81
CA GLU A 751 -15.49 -21.32 -32.92
C GLU A 751 -14.14 -21.15 -33.63
N ALA A 752 -13.05 -21.04 -32.86
CA ALA A 752 -11.70 -20.84 -33.39
C ALA A 752 -10.61 -21.38 -32.46
N VAL A 753 -9.42 -21.65 -33.01
CA VAL A 753 -8.22 -22.04 -32.26
C VAL A 753 -7.00 -21.30 -32.82
N PHE A 754 -6.22 -20.67 -31.94
CA PHE A 754 -5.01 -19.92 -32.25
C PHE A 754 -3.88 -20.39 -31.33
N GLY A 755 -2.95 -21.20 -31.86
CA GLY A 755 -1.92 -21.86 -31.06
C GLY A 755 -2.52 -22.78 -29.99
N LYS A 756 -2.47 -22.33 -28.72
CA LYS A 756 -3.13 -23.02 -27.59
C LYS A 756 -4.44 -22.35 -27.11
N LEU A 757 -4.73 -21.14 -27.57
CA LEU A 757 -5.97 -20.42 -27.27
C LEU A 757 -7.11 -21.06 -28.05
N ALA A 758 -8.23 -21.34 -27.40
CA ALA A 758 -9.45 -21.80 -28.06
C ALA A 758 -10.62 -20.90 -27.66
N ILE A 759 -11.40 -20.47 -28.65
CA ILE A 759 -12.58 -19.61 -28.48
C ILE A 759 -13.83 -20.47 -28.62
N TYR A 760 -14.72 -20.37 -27.63
CA TYR A 760 -15.98 -21.12 -27.59
C TYR A 760 -17.17 -20.16 -27.55
N ARG A 761 -18.16 -20.40 -28.41
CA ARG A 761 -19.39 -19.62 -28.49
C ARG A 761 -20.49 -20.27 -27.67
N TYR A 762 -21.27 -19.45 -26.96
CA TYR A 762 -22.52 -19.84 -26.31
C TYR A 762 -23.68 -19.64 -27.31
N LYS A 763 -24.31 -20.75 -27.72
CA LYS A 763 -25.26 -20.80 -28.86
C LYS A 763 -26.57 -20.04 -28.62
N GLU A 764 -26.95 -19.84 -27.37
CA GLU A 764 -28.24 -19.26 -26.98
C GLU A 764 -28.11 -17.76 -26.64
N SER A 765 -26.90 -17.19 -26.73
CA SER A 765 -26.62 -15.78 -26.37
C SER A 765 -27.46 -14.81 -27.20
N ASP A 766 -28.29 -14.01 -26.52
CA ASP A 766 -29.29 -13.15 -27.16
C ASP A 766 -28.76 -11.78 -27.61
N GLY A 767 -27.51 -11.47 -27.27
CA GLY A 767 -26.80 -10.23 -27.60
C GLY A 767 -27.29 -8.97 -26.88
N LYS A 768 -28.35 -9.03 -26.06
CA LYS A 768 -29.03 -7.83 -25.56
C LYS A 768 -28.38 -7.27 -24.31
N TYR A 769 -28.04 -5.98 -24.35
CA TYR A 769 -27.66 -5.19 -23.18
C TYR A 769 -28.84 -4.63 -22.38
N VAL A 770 -30.04 -4.55 -22.96
CA VAL A 770 -31.28 -4.15 -22.26
C VAL A 770 -32.38 -5.15 -22.58
N ASP A 771 -33.04 -5.67 -21.54
CA ASP A 771 -34.11 -6.67 -21.66
C ASP A 771 -35.17 -6.49 -20.55
N VAL A 772 -36.39 -6.98 -20.74
CA VAL A 772 -37.44 -7.03 -19.69
C VAL A 772 -37.34 -8.36 -18.95
N PRO A 773 -37.12 -8.42 -17.63
CA PRO A 773 -36.89 -9.70 -16.93
C PRO A 773 -38.08 -10.66 -17.04
N ARG A 774 -37.85 -11.97 -16.86
CA ARG A 774 -38.91 -12.99 -17.01
C ARG A 774 -39.96 -12.89 -15.90
N ARG A 775 -39.50 -12.68 -14.66
CA ARG A 775 -40.34 -12.39 -13.49
C ARG A 775 -40.34 -10.91 -13.16
N LYS A 776 -41.36 -10.50 -12.43
CA LYS A 776 -41.45 -9.18 -11.79
C LYS A 776 -40.36 -9.04 -10.71
N PRO A 777 -39.51 -8.00 -10.76
CA PRO A 777 -38.51 -7.75 -9.71
C PRO A 777 -39.15 -7.35 -8.37
N LEU A 778 -38.46 -7.64 -7.28
CA LEU A 778 -38.89 -7.37 -5.90
C LEU A 778 -38.19 -6.14 -5.31
N LEU A 779 -38.77 -5.53 -4.28
CA LEU A 779 -38.06 -4.59 -3.41
C LEU A 779 -37.26 -5.35 -2.34
N TYR A 780 -35.98 -5.03 -2.17
CA TYR A 780 -35.19 -5.52 -1.05
C TYR A 780 -35.19 -4.50 0.10
N GLY A 781 -35.69 -4.90 1.27
CA GLY A 781 -35.94 -4.02 2.41
C GLY A 781 -34.82 -3.94 3.45
N GLY A 782 -33.62 -4.43 3.16
CA GLY A 782 -32.46 -4.38 4.07
C GLY A 782 -31.37 -3.38 3.64
N ASP A 783 -30.54 -2.95 4.60
CA ASP A 783 -29.50 -1.94 4.35
C ASP A 783 -28.25 -2.48 3.66
N ASN A 784 -27.77 -3.68 4.05
CA ASN A 784 -26.54 -4.27 3.49
C ASN A 784 -26.79 -5.04 2.17
N TRP A 785 -27.43 -4.38 1.21
CA TRP A 785 -27.85 -4.99 -0.04
C TRP A 785 -26.71 -5.59 -0.87
N VAL A 786 -25.47 -5.09 -0.77
CA VAL A 786 -24.34 -5.57 -1.59
C VAL A 786 -23.88 -6.97 -1.19
N ASP A 787 -23.79 -7.27 0.10
CA ASP A 787 -23.36 -8.59 0.55
C ASP A 787 -24.47 -9.63 0.35
N GLU A 788 -25.74 -9.27 0.56
CA GLU A 788 -26.87 -10.16 0.30
C GLU A 788 -27.12 -10.36 -1.22
N PHE A 789 -26.90 -9.34 -2.07
CA PHE A 789 -26.95 -9.53 -3.52
C PHE A 789 -25.81 -10.44 -4.01
N TYR A 790 -24.62 -10.35 -3.39
CA TYR A 790 -23.51 -11.27 -3.65
C TYR A 790 -23.84 -12.69 -3.15
N ARG A 791 -24.52 -12.85 -2.02
CA ARG A 791 -24.96 -14.15 -1.50
C ARG A 791 -26.00 -14.82 -2.43
N TRP A 792 -27.05 -14.08 -2.81
CA TRP A 792 -28.03 -14.49 -3.84
C TRP A 792 -27.34 -14.94 -5.14
N PHE A 793 -26.36 -14.16 -5.59
CA PHE A 793 -25.63 -14.43 -6.83
C PHE A 793 -24.82 -15.73 -6.77
N ARG A 794 -24.28 -16.10 -5.60
CA ARG A 794 -23.46 -17.32 -5.43
C ARG A 794 -24.30 -18.58 -5.29
N GLU A 795 -25.46 -18.46 -4.64
CA GLU A 795 -26.40 -19.57 -4.49
C GLU A 795 -26.97 -19.98 -5.85
N GLY A 796 -27.16 -19.04 -6.77
CA GLY A 796 -27.50 -19.31 -8.18
C GLY A 796 -28.90 -19.89 -8.44
N ARG A 797 -29.66 -20.21 -7.38
CA ARG A 797 -30.97 -20.89 -7.47
C ARG A 797 -32.07 -20.03 -8.09
N ASN A 798 -32.04 -18.72 -7.83
CA ASN A 798 -33.13 -17.76 -8.13
C ASN A 798 -32.66 -16.59 -9.01
N LEU A 799 -31.73 -16.83 -9.95
CA LEU A 799 -31.15 -15.78 -10.81
C LEU A 799 -32.16 -15.06 -11.72
N ASP A 800 -33.34 -15.65 -11.94
CA ASP A 800 -34.45 -15.08 -12.69
C ASP A 800 -35.39 -14.17 -11.86
N LEU A 801 -35.20 -14.13 -10.53
CA LEU A 801 -35.94 -13.30 -9.59
C LEU A 801 -35.05 -12.16 -9.08
N LEU A 802 -35.12 -11.03 -9.77
CA LEU A 802 -34.29 -9.86 -9.49
C LEU A 802 -34.80 -9.04 -8.30
N MET A 803 -33.90 -8.35 -7.59
CA MET A 803 -34.21 -7.50 -6.44
C MET A 803 -33.60 -6.10 -6.58
N VAL A 804 -34.35 -5.08 -6.17
CA VAL A 804 -33.96 -3.65 -6.18
C VAL A 804 -33.96 -3.12 -4.75
N PRO A 805 -32.88 -2.52 -4.21
CA PRO A 805 -32.87 -1.99 -2.84
C PRO A 805 -33.90 -0.87 -2.66
N GLY A 806 -34.85 -1.07 -1.75
CA GLY A 806 -36.05 -0.24 -1.63
C GLY A 806 -35.81 1.19 -1.14
N SER A 807 -34.59 1.52 -0.72
CA SER A 807 -34.13 2.88 -0.38
C SER A 807 -33.75 3.73 -1.60
N TYR A 808 -33.61 3.12 -2.79
CA TYR A 808 -33.32 3.84 -4.04
C TYR A 808 -34.58 4.16 -4.85
N VAL A 809 -35.70 3.49 -4.58
CA VAL A 809 -36.98 3.65 -5.29
C VAL A 809 -37.85 4.66 -4.55
N THR A 810 -37.58 5.94 -4.80
CA THR A 810 -38.26 7.09 -4.17
C THR A 810 -39.51 7.57 -4.90
N ASP A 811 -39.70 7.17 -6.16
CA ASP A 811 -40.91 7.49 -6.94
C ASP A 811 -42.01 6.46 -6.61
N GLU A 812 -43.21 6.95 -6.27
CA GLU A 812 -44.31 6.10 -5.82
C GLU A 812 -44.87 5.18 -6.92
N VAL A 813 -44.80 5.62 -8.19
CA VAL A 813 -45.31 4.86 -9.34
C VAL A 813 -44.34 3.74 -9.71
N ASP A 814 -43.03 4.00 -9.65
CA ASP A 814 -41.99 2.97 -9.80
C ASP A 814 -42.02 2.00 -8.61
N ARG A 815 -42.25 2.50 -7.38
CA ARG A 815 -42.41 1.65 -6.19
C ARG A 815 -43.65 0.75 -6.28
N ALA A 816 -44.77 1.25 -6.80
CA ALA A 816 -45.99 0.45 -7.00
C ALA A 816 -45.80 -0.68 -8.04
N VAL A 817 -44.96 -0.47 -9.07
CA VAL A 817 -44.57 -1.53 -10.02
C VAL A 817 -43.75 -2.63 -9.33
N LEU A 818 -42.97 -2.29 -8.29
CA LEU A 818 -42.08 -3.21 -7.57
C LEU A 818 -42.62 -3.65 -6.19
N ARG A 819 -43.90 -3.39 -5.88
CA ARG A 819 -44.54 -3.41 -4.53
C ARG A 819 -44.19 -4.55 -3.55
N ASP A 820 -43.74 -5.70 -4.04
CA ASP A 820 -43.61 -6.93 -3.26
C ASP A 820 -42.21 -6.95 -2.60
N GLU A 821 -42.14 -6.76 -1.27
CA GLU A 821 -40.91 -6.59 -0.51
C GLU A 821 -40.37 -7.91 0.09
N VAL A 822 -39.05 -8.10 0.04
CA VAL A 822 -38.31 -9.19 0.70
C VAL A 822 -37.19 -8.63 1.57
N ARG A 823 -36.95 -9.22 2.75
CA ARG A 823 -35.93 -8.76 3.72
C ARG A 823 -34.79 -9.75 3.97
N ARG A 824 -35.00 -11.04 3.69
CA ARG A 824 -34.02 -12.13 3.87
C ARG A 824 -34.07 -13.04 2.65
N LEU A 825 -32.94 -13.59 2.24
CA LEU A 825 -32.86 -14.41 1.03
C LEU A 825 -33.57 -15.75 1.18
N GLU A 826 -33.61 -16.28 2.40
CA GLU A 826 -34.25 -17.53 2.78
C GLU A 826 -35.76 -17.50 2.48
N ASP A 827 -36.39 -16.33 2.50
CA ASP A 827 -37.81 -16.15 2.20
C ASP A 827 -38.14 -16.23 0.68
N LEU A 828 -37.15 -16.06 -0.21
CA LEU A 828 -37.34 -16.01 -1.67
C LEU A 828 -38.01 -17.28 -2.23
N GLY A 829 -37.72 -18.45 -1.67
CA GLY A 829 -38.28 -19.72 -2.14
C GLY A 829 -39.80 -19.83 -1.97
N ASN A 830 -40.40 -19.00 -1.11
CA ASN A 830 -41.83 -18.96 -0.84
C ASN A 830 -42.58 -17.90 -1.67
N LEU A 831 -41.86 -17.01 -2.36
CA LEU A 831 -42.44 -15.86 -3.06
C LEU A 831 -42.87 -16.21 -4.49
N ARG A 832 -44.18 -16.11 -4.75
CA ARG A 832 -44.74 -16.17 -6.10
C ARG A 832 -44.65 -14.80 -6.77
N SER A 833 -43.55 -14.54 -7.47
CA SER A 833 -43.44 -13.37 -8.35
C SER A 833 -44.14 -13.62 -9.69
N ASP A 834 -44.91 -12.61 -10.14
CA ASP A 834 -45.65 -12.59 -11.41
C ASP A 834 -44.73 -12.70 -12.64
N LEU A 835 -45.21 -13.33 -13.72
CA LEU A 835 -44.52 -13.34 -15.01
C LEU A 835 -44.82 -12.05 -15.81
N LEU A 836 -43.79 -11.45 -16.43
CA LEU A 836 -43.96 -10.24 -17.25
C LEU A 836 -44.29 -10.59 -18.71
N ASP A 837 -45.17 -9.80 -19.33
CA ASP A 837 -45.60 -10.02 -20.73
C ASP A 837 -44.53 -9.62 -21.76
N ARG A 838 -43.55 -10.50 -21.95
CA ARG A 838 -42.47 -10.37 -22.93
C ARG A 838 -42.89 -10.64 -24.39
N ARG A 839 -44.15 -10.98 -24.67
CA ARG A 839 -44.62 -11.27 -26.04
C ARG A 839 -44.47 -10.05 -26.95
N GLY A 840 -43.82 -10.24 -28.10
CA GLY A 840 -43.55 -9.16 -29.06
C GLY A 840 -42.58 -8.08 -28.57
N LEU A 841 -41.79 -8.33 -27.52
CA LEU A 841 -40.78 -7.41 -27.01
C LEU A 841 -39.76 -7.06 -28.11
N ARG A 842 -39.59 -5.77 -28.37
CA ARG A 842 -38.53 -5.22 -29.22
C ARG A 842 -37.80 -4.14 -28.42
N VAL A 843 -36.49 -4.33 -28.28
CA VAL A 843 -35.60 -3.35 -27.65
C VAL A 843 -34.39 -3.15 -28.56
N GLU A 844 -34.20 -1.92 -29.01
CA GLU A 844 -33.00 -1.48 -29.75
C GLU A 844 -32.12 -0.72 -28.76
N THR A 845 -30.83 -1.04 -28.68
CA THR A 845 -29.90 -0.45 -27.70
C THR A 845 -28.64 0.07 -28.38
N ARG A 846 -28.11 1.19 -27.88
CA ARG A 846 -26.80 1.76 -28.22
C ARG A 846 -26.07 2.19 -26.94
N LEU A 847 -24.85 1.69 -26.78
CA LEU A 847 -23.89 2.03 -25.75
C LEU A 847 -22.83 2.98 -26.32
N GLU A 848 -22.50 3.99 -25.52
CA GLU A 848 -21.36 4.89 -25.64
C GLU A 848 -20.73 4.96 -24.23
N HIS A 849 -19.44 5.29 -24.08
CA HIS A 849 -18.77 5.19 -22.77
C HIS A 849 -19.51 5.95 -21.65
N GLN A 850 -20.07 7.12 -21.94
CA GLN A 850 -20.76 7.98 -20.97
C GLN A 850 -22.29 8.07 -21.20
N ARG A 851 -22.88 7.21 -22.05
CA ARG A 851 -24.30 7.26 -22.43
C ARG A 851 -24.86 5.89 -22.83
N ILE A 852 -26.09 5.61 -22.43
CA ILE A 852 -26.85 4.42 -22.85
C ILE A 852 -28.16 4.92 -23.44
N GLU A 853 -28.47 4.52 -24.66
CA GLU A 853 -29.73 4.86 -25.33
C GLU A 853 -30.47 3.57 -25.72
N PHE A 854 -31.77 3.51 -25.47
CA PHE A 854 -32.60 2.42 -26.00
C PHE A 854 -34.00 2.87 -26.39
N ARG A 855 -34.62 2.09 -27.28
CA ARG A 855 -36.03 2.22 -27.70
C ARG A 855 -36.76 0.93 -27.36
N THR A 856 -37.97 1.03 -26.81
CA THR A 856 -38.76 -0.13 -26.36
C THR A 856 -40.25 0.02 -26.70
N ASN A 857 -40.91 -1.10 -26.99
CA ASN A 857 -42.36 -1.17 -27.13
C ASN A 857 -43.10 -1.66 -25.87
N LYS A 858 -42.42 -1.81 -24.72
CA LYS A 858 -42.98 -2.28 -23.45
C LYS A 858 -42.85 -1.24 -22.33
N VAL A 859 -43.27 -0.01 -22.63
CA VAL A 859 -43.33 1.11 -21.67
C VAL A 859 -44.13 0.69 -20.42
N GLY A 860 -43.67 1.12 -19.23
CA GLY A 860 -44.25 0.75 -17.94
C GLY A 860 -43.76 -0.57 -17.34
N LEU A 861 -43.10 -1.45 -18.11
CA LEU A 861 -42.44 -2.65 -17.58
C LEU A 861 -40.99 -2.34 -17.16
N PRO A 862 -40.47 -2.96 -16.08
CA PRO A 862 -39.07 -2.80 -15.70
C PRO A 862 -38.14 -3.33 -16.79
N HIS A 863 -37.06 -2.59 -17.08
CA HIS A 863 -36.01 -2.96 -18.00
C HIS A 863 -34.70 -3.12 -17.24
N LEU A 864 -34.10 -4.29 -17.36
CA LEU A 864 -32.79 -4.66 -16.81
C LEU A 864 -31.72 -4.26 -17.84
N ILE A 865 -30.85 -3.33 -17.45
CA ILE A 865 -29.71 -2.85 -18.22
C ILE A 865 -28.47 -3.58 -17.69
N LYS A 866 -27.82 -4.39 -18.53
CA LYS A 866 -26.66 -5.24 -18.20
C LYS A 866 -25.34 -4.43 -18.13
N VAL A 867 -25.39 -3.30 -17.43
CA VAL A 867 -24.27 -2.40 -17.11
C VAL A 867 -24.34 -2.10 -15.60
N SER A 868 -23.19 -2.00 -14.94
CA SER A 868 -23.08 -1.81 -13.49
C SER A 868 -23.70 -0.49 -13.02
N PHE A 869 -24.37 -0.48 -11.86
CA PHE A 869 -24.96 0.73 -11.29
C PHE A 869 -23.91 1.65 -10.65
N TYR A 870 -24.11 2.97 -10.82
CA TYR A 870 -23.37 4.00 -10.08
C TYR A 870 -24.19 5.31 -10.01
N PRO A 871 -24.17 6.09 -8.90
CA PRO A 871 -25.10 7.21 -8.67
C PRO A 871 -25.02 8.39 -9.66
N ASN A 872 -23.99 8.48 -10.49
CA ASN A 872 -23.86 9.53 -11.50
C ASN A 872 -24.79 9.34 -12.70
N TRP A 873 -25.28 8.12 -12.95
CA TRP A 873 -26.26 7.89 -14.02
C TRP A 873 -27.53 8.71 -13.77
N LYS A 874 -27.96 9.44 -14.79
CA LYS A 874 -29.23 10.18 -14.88
C LYS A 874 -29.99 9.63 -16.08
N VAL A 875 -31.32 9.75 -16.09
CA VAL A 875 -32.17 9.21 -17.16
C VAL A 875 -33.19 10.24 -17.63
N ARG A 876 -33.52 10.16 -18.92
CA ARG A 876 -34.70 10.77 -19.55
C ARG A 876 -35.56 9.64 -20.13
N GLY A 877 -36.89 9.80 -20.05
CA GLY A 877 -37.85 8.78 -20.48
C GLY A 877 -38.16 7.72 -19.41
N ALA A 878 -37.68 7.89 -18.18
CA ALA A 878 -37.99 7.07 -17.00
C ALA A 878 -37.87 7.94 -15.73
N ASN A 879 -38.45 7.50 -14.60
CA ASN A 879 -38.44 8.27 -13.34
C ASN A 879 -37.11 8.17 -12.57
N GLY A 880 -36.37 7.08 -12.72
CA GLY A 880 -35.09 6.88 -12.06
C GLY A 880 -34.24 5.76 -12.67
N VAL A 881 -33.02 5.64 -12.14
CA VAL A 881 -32.09 4.53 -12.39
C VAL A 881 -31.79 3.90 -11.04
N TYR A 882 -32.02 2.60 -10.93
CA TYR A 882 -31.94 1.87 -9.66
C TYR A 882 -30.88 0.76 -9.72
N PRO A 883 -30.15 0.48 -8.61
CA PRO A 883 -29.35 -0.73 -8.52
C PRO A 883 -30.25 -1.96 -8.49
N VAL A 884 -29.85 -3.03 -9.16
CA VAL A 884 -30.54 -4.32 -9.18
C VAL A 884 -29.54 -5.45 -9.05
N THR A 885 -29.97 -6.60 -8.51
CA THR A 885 -29.14 -7.81 -8.47
C THR A 885 -28.57 -8.16 -9.85
N PRO A 886 -27.30 -8.61 -9.93
CA PRO A 886 -26.30 -8.67 -8.87
C PRO A 886 -25.73 -7.28 -8.48
N HIS A 887 -25.44 -6.44 -9.46
CA HIS A 887 -24.91 -5.08 -9.28
C HIS A 887 -25.23 -4.17 -10.50
N LEU A 888 -26.26 -4.53 -11.25
CA LEU A 888 -26.62 -3.97 -12.55
C LEU A 888 -27.59 -2.78 -12.39
N MET A 889 -28.07 -2.22 -13.50
CA MET A 889 -29.04 -1.12 -13.50
C MET A 889 -30.45 -1.58 -13.90
N MET A 890 -31.45 -0.96 -13.29
CA MET A 890 -32.86 -1.08 -13.69
C MET A 890 -33.49 0.30 -13.90
N VAL A 891 -34.36 0.40 -14.90
CA VAL A 891 -35.21 1.57 -15.18
C VAL A 891 -36.63 1.12 -15.49
N ILE A 892 -37.64 1.95 -15.24
CA ILE A 892 -39.03 1.71 -15.64
C ILE A 892 -39.42 2.81 -16.65
N PRO A 893 -39.43 2.50 -17.97
CA PRO A 893 -39.70 3.51 -18.99
C PRO A 893 -41.11 4.11 -18.86
N ARG A 894 -41.17 5.43 -18.97
CA ARG A 894 -42.39 6.24 -19.11
C ARG A 894 -42.56 6.77 -20.54
N GLU A 895 -41.47 6.84 -21.32
CA GLU A 895 -41.46 7.11 -22.76
C GLU A 895 -40.96 5.87 -23.55
N PRO A 896 -41.31 5.70 -24.84
CA PRO A 896 -40.75 4.62 -25.69
C PRO A 896 -39.26 4.77 -26.02
N HIS A 897 -38.69 5.95 -25.77
CA HIS A 897 -37.28 6.28 -26.02
C HIS A 897 -36.66 6.72 -24.70
N VAL A 898 -35.59 6.03 -24.29
CA VAL A 898 -34.96 6.22 -22.97
C VAL A 898 -33.48 6.48 -23.19
N VAL A 899 -32.95 7.51 -22.54
CA VAL A 899 -31.53 7.88 -22.60
C VAL A 899 -30.99 8.06 -21.19
N LEU A 900 -29.99 7.26 -20.84
CA LEU A 900 -29.18 7.44 -19.64
C LEU A 900 -27.89 8.16 -19.98
N THR A 901 -27.46 9.08 -19.14
CA THR A 901 -26.19 9.81 -19.27
C THR A 901 -25.41 9.77 -17.96
N TYR A 902 -24.09 9.59 -18.05
CA TYR A 902 -23.20 9.62 -16.90
C TYR A 902 -22.92 11.07 -16.50
N GLY A 903 -23.83 11.64 -15.70
CA GLY A 903 -23.74 13.02 -15.23
C GLY A 903 -22.62 13.24 -14.21
N SER A 904 -22.67 14.39 -13.53
CA SER A 904 -21.83 14.69 -12.37
C SER A 904 -22.68 14.92 -11.13
N ASN A 905 -22.11 14.66 -9.96
CA ASN A 905 -22.80 14.74 -8.66
C ASN A 905 -22.40 16.02 -7.88
N PRO A 906 -23.14 16.38 -6.79
CA PRO A 906 -22.83 17.58 -6.02
C PRO A 906 -21.42 17.62 -5.43
N TRP A 907 -20.85 16.47 -5.05
CA TRP A 907 -19.50 16.40 -4.49
C TRP A 907 -18.40 16.64 -5.53
N GLU A 908 -18.61 16.22 -6.78
CA GLU A 908 -17.74 16.57 -7.91
C GLU A 908 -17.79 18.06 -8.20
N ILE A 909 -18.99 18.67 -8.19
CA ILE A 909 -19.18 20.10 -8.44
C ILE A 909 -18.51 20.93 -7.33
N ILE A 910 -18.78 20.61 -6.06
CA ILE A 910 -18.17 21.27 -4.90
C ILE A 910 -16.65 21.09 -4.90
N GLY A 911 -16.16 19.87 -5.14
CA GLY A 911 -14.73 19.59 -5.22
C GLY A 911 -14.04 20.35 -6.34
N THR A 912 -14.63 20.35 -7.53
CA THR A 912 -14.11 21.08 -8.70
C THR A 912 -14.09 22.58 -8.47
N ALA A 913 -15.13 23.14 -7.83
CA ALA A 913 -15.16 24.55 -7.45
C ALA A 913 -14.05 24.92 -6.44
N ILE A 914 -13.83 24.08 -5.42
CA ILE A 914 -12.75 24.27 -4.43
C ILE A 914 -11.37 24.17 -5.10
N THR A 915 -11.17 23.20 -6.00
CA THR A 915 -9.90 23.04 -6.74
C THR A 915 -9.66 24.20 -7.71
N GLY A 916 -10.67 24.61 -8.48
CA GLY A 916 -10.60 25.76 -9.38
C GLY A 916 -10.26 27.06 -8.65
N ALA A 917 -10.94 27.34 -7.53
CA ALA A 917 -10.64 28.48 -6.67
C ALA A 917 -9.22 28.41 -6.08
N THR A 918 -8.77 27.23 -5.64
CA THR A 918 -7.42 27.03 -5.09
C THR A 918 -6.34 27.29 -6.15
N LEU A 919 -6.51 26.75 -7.36
CA LEU A 919 -5.58 26.94 -8.47
C LEU A 919 -5.57 28.40 -8.95
N PHE A 920 -6.74 29.04 -9.06
CA PHE A 920 -6.86 30.46 -9.38
C PHE A 920 -6.10 31.35 -8.37
N LEU A 921 -6.29 31.12 -7.07
CA LEU A 921 -5.59 31.87 -6.02
C LEU A 921 -4.06 31.65 -6.07
N ILE A 922 -3.60 30.43 -6.38
CA ILE A 922 -2.17 30.14 -6.55
C ILE A 922 -1.60 30.87 -7.78
N LEU A 923 -2.31 30.85 -8.92
CA LEU A 923 -1.89 31.52 -10.15
C LEU A 923 -1.88 33.05 -9.99
N LEU A 924 -2.90 33.63 -9.36
CA LEU A 924 -2.94 35.04 -8.97
C LEU A 924 -1.76 35.42 -8.06
N GLY A 925 -1.33 34.50 -7.19
CA GLY A 925 -0.17 34.68 -6.33
C GLY A 925 1.17 34.65 -7.04
N LEU A 926 1.28 33.86 -8.11
CA LEU A 926 2.48 33.83 -8.95
C LEU A 926 2.53 35.07 -9.87
N THR A 927 1.43 35.44 -10.51
CA THR A 927 1.38 36.61 -11.41
C THR A 927 1.61 37.93 -10.67
N LEU A 928 0.94 38.18 -9.54
CA LEU A 928 1.15 39.43 -8.78
C LEU A 928 2.58 39.56 -8.22
N ARG A 929 3.25 38.45 -7.88
CA ARG A 929 4.67 38.46 -7.48
C ARG A 929 5.62 38.73 -8.65
N LEU A 930 5.34 38.18 -9.84
CA LEU A 930 6.12 38.45 -11.04
C LEU A 930 5.97 39.91 -11.50
N LEU A 931 4.76 40.47 -11.37
CA LEU A 931 4.49 41.88 -11.65
C LEU A 931 5.19 42.81 -10.64
N SER A 932 5.09 42.55 -9.33
CA SER A 932 5.77 43.40 -8.34
C SER A 932 7.29 43.32 -8.42
N SER A 933 7.87 42.17 -8.80
CA SER A 933 9.32 42.03 -9.02
C SER A 933 9.87 42.82 -10.23
N ARG A 934 9.00 43.33 -11.11
CA ARG A 934 9.36 44.13 -12.29
C ARG A 934 9.21 45.64 -12.08
N SER A 935 8.64 46.09 -10.95
CA SER A 935 8.52 47.52 -10.66
C SER A 935 9.76 48.05 -9.95
N THR A 936 10.51 48.94 -10.62
CA THR A 936 11.69 49.62 -10.08
C THR A 936 11.39 51.04 -9.56
N SER A 937 10.15 51.52 -9.68
CA SER A 937 9.75 52.86 -9.26
C SER A 937 9.33 52.92 -7.78
N PRO A 938 9.84 53.87 -6.98
CA PRO A 938 9.46 54.05 -5.58
C PRO A 938 8.09 54.74 -5.47
N HIS A 939 7.01 54.00 -5.72
CA HIS A 939 5.66 54.48 -5.44
C HIS A 939 5.39 54.51 -3.93
N PRO A 940 4.60 55.48 -3.42
CA PRO A 940 4.30 55.60 -1.98
C PRO A 940 3.38 54.51 -1.43
N PHE A 941 2.86 53.62 -2.28
CA PHE A 941 2.22 52.36 -1.87
C PHE A 941 3.23 51.22 -1.98
N ASP A 942 3.84 50.84 -0.85
CA ASP A 942 4.83 49.76 -0.81
C ASP A 942 4.17 48.37 -0.86
N ILE A 943 3.83 47.90 -2.06
CA ILE A 943 3.24 46.57 -2.30
C ILE A 943 4.30 45.43 -2.18
N ARG A 944 5.26 45.57 -1.25
CA ARG A 944 6.15 44.50 -0.80
C ARG A 944 5.48 43.53 0.17
N HIS A 945 4.33 43.91 0.73
CA HIS A 945 3.54 43.07 1.64
C HIS A 945 2.05 42.96 1.24
N SER A 946 1.43 41.86 1.64
CA SER A 946 -0.02 41.76 1.88
C SER A 946 -1.03 41.94 0.72
N ILE A 947 -0.79 41.31 -0.44
CA ILE A 947 -1.91 40.68 -1.19
C ILE A 947 -1.88 39.16 -1.01
N PHE A 948 -0.70 38.55 -0.86
CA PHE A 948 -0.56 37.10 -0.60
C PHE A 948 -0.34 36.71 0.87
N ASP A 949 -0.30 37.70 1.76
CA ASP A 949 -0.85 37.52 3.11
C ASP A 949 -2.35 37.81 3.07
N ILE A 950 -3.11 36.97 2.36
CA ILE A 950 -4.56 36.88 2.62
C ILE A 950 -4.68 36.43 4.07
N ARG A 951 -4.98 37.37 4.97
CA ARG A 951 -5.31 37.09 6.37
C ARG A 951 -6.69 36.44 6.46
N TYR A 952 -6.81 35.22 5.92
CA TYR A 952 -7.53 34.16 6.63
C TYR A 952 -6.74 33.79 7.89
N SER A 953 -6.54 34.78 8.77
CA SER A 953 -6.17 34.60 10.15
C SER A 953 -7.40 34.15 10.91
N VAL A 954 -7.88 32.94 10.58
CA VAL A 954 -8.45 32.08 11.60
C VAL A 954 -7.39 32.03 12.69
N ASN A 955 -7.68 32.69 13.81
CA ASN A 955 -6.69 32.86 14.86
C ASN A 955 -6.56 31.52 15.58
N LEU A 956 -5.60 30.69 15.13
CA LEU A 956 -5.34 29.36 15.66
C LEU A 956 -4.38 29.38 16.88
N ALA A 957 -3.91 30.55 17.29
CA ALA A 957 -3.12 30.70 18.52
C ALA A 957 -3.83 30.25 19.82
N PRO A 958 -5.19 30.23 19.95
CA PRO A 958 -5.87 29.53 21.04
C PRO A 958 -5.65 28.01 20.99
N VAL A 959 -5.68 27.40 19.79
CA VAL A 959 -5.42 25.96 19.60
C VAL A 959 -3.96 25.63 19.90
N GLU A 960 -3.02 26.45 19.44
CA GLU A 960 -1.59 26.28 19.74
C GLU A 960 -1.28 26.50 21.23
N ARG A 961 -1.94 27.45 21.91
CA ARG A 961 -1.84 27.63 23.37
C ARG A 961 -2.47 26.47 24.16
N PHE A 962 -3.63 25.97 23.74
CA PHE A 962 -4.25 24.78 24.32
C PHE A 962 -3.35 23.55 24.15
N TYR A 963 -2.82 23.34 22.94
CA TYR A 963 -1.86 22.29 22.65
C TYR A 963 -0.60 22.42 23.51
N ALA A 964 -0.01 23.62 23.62
CA ALA A 964 1.17 23.86 24.47
C ALA A 964 0.89 23.53 25.95
N LYS A 965 -0.27 23.93 26.48
CA LYS A 965 -0.71 23.63 27.86
C LYS A 965 -0.90 22.13 28.11
N HIS A 966 -1.42 21.39 27.13
CA HIS A 966 -1.77 19.97 27.26
C HIS A 966 -0.85 19.01 26.49
N LYS A 967 0.32 19.49 26.03
CA LYS A 967 1.23 18.79 25.11
C LYS A 967 1.58 17.37 25.54
N LEU A 968 1.97 17.20 26.81
CA LEU A 968 2.37 15.88 27.32
C LEU A 968 1.19 14.89 27.32
N PHE A 969 0.00 15.33 27.77
CA PHE A 969 -1.21 14.52 27.74
C PHE A 969 -1.60 14.10 26.32
N ILE A 970 -1.59 15.05 25.38
CA ILE A 970 -1.95 14.79 23.97
C ILE A 970 -0.96 13.81 23.33
N ILE A 971 0.35 13.98 23.56
CA ILE A 971 1.38 13.04 23.07
C ILE A 971 1.19 11.64 23.69
N THR A 972 0.96 11.55 25.01
CA THR A 972 0.71 10.27 25.68
C THR A 972 -0.54 9.57 25.14
N LEU A 973 -1.64 10.30 24.93
CA LEU A 973 -2.87 9.77 24.34
C LEU A 973 -2.65 9.25 22.92
N VAL A 974 -1.96 10.01 22.06
CA VAL A 974 -1.62 9.57 20.70
C VAL A 974 -0.73 8.32 20.72
N LEU A 975 0.26 8.25 21.62
CA LEU A 975 1.13 7.08 21.75
C LEU A 975 0.38 5.84 22.28
N LEU A 976 -0.57 6.02 23.19
CA LEU A 976 -1.44 4.93 23.67
C LEU A 976 -2.35 4.40 22.56
N ILE A 977 -2.95 5.28 21.75
CA ILE A 977 -3.74 4.90 20.57
C ILE A 977 -2.87 4.16 19.54
N CYS A 978 -1.67 4.68 19.25
CA CYS A 978 -0.71 4.04 18.35
C CYS A 978 -0.29 2.64 18.86
N PHE A 979 -0.03 2.50 20.16
CA PHE A 979 0.30 1.21 20.76
C PHE A 979 -0.89 0.23 20.73
N GLY A 980 -2.11 0.71 20.99
CA GLY A 980 -3.34 -0.07 20.86
C GLY A 980 -3.58 -0.58 19.43
N LEU A 981 -3.36 0.27 18.42
CA LEU A 981 -3.43 -0.11 17.01
C LEU A 981 -2.36 -1.14 16.62
N VAL A 982 -1.12 -0.99 17.12
CA VAL A 982 -0.03 -1.96 16.86
C VAL A 982 -0.30 -3.29 17.56
N ALA A 983 -0.68 -3.28 18.83
CA ALA A 983 -0.96 -4.50 19.60
C ALA A 983 -2.21 -5.23 19.09
N GLY A 984 -3.31 -4.50 18.87
CA GLY A 984 -4.54 -5.05 18.28
C GLY A 984 -4.31 -5.55 16.85
N GLY A 985 -3.58 -4.80 16.03
CA GLY A 985 -3.21 -5.22 14.68
C GLY A 985 -2.38 -6.51 14.69
N ALA A 986 -1.34 -6.59 15.52
CA ALA A 986 -0.53 -7.81 15.65
C ALA A 986 -1.32 -9.01 16.22
N PHE A 987 -2.32 -8.75 17.07
CA PHE A 987 -3.18 -9.80 17.63
C PHE A 987 -4.27 -10.29 16.66
N MET A 988 -4.90 -9.41 15.88
CA MET A 988 -6.06 -9.73 15.03
C MET A 988 -5.72 -10.01 13.55
N ARG A 989 -4.67 -9.40 13.00
CA ARG A 989 -4.24 -9.59 11.59
C ARG A 989 -4.00 -11.06 11.28
N ASP A 990 -4.65 -11.58 10.25
CA ASP A 990 -4.49 -12.98 9.81
C ASP A 990 -4.87 -14.02 10.89
N GLN A 991 -5.85 -13.71 11.76
CA GLN A 991 -6.27 -14.64 12.83
C GLN A 991 -6.80 -15.98 12.29
N VAL A 992 -7.68 -15.98 11.30
CA VAL A 992 -8.24 -17.21 10.70
C VAL A 992 -7.12 -18.10 10.13
N VAL A 993 -6.20 -17.52 9.36
CA VAL A 993 -5.09 -18.26 8.74
C VAL A 993 -4.12 -18.82 9.79
N ARG A 994 -3.83 -18.07 10.87
CA ARG A 994 -3.04 -18.58 12.01
C ARG A 994 -3.75 -19.73 12.74
N SER A 995 -5.05 -19.61 13.00
CA SER A 995 -5.84 -20.67 13.63
C SER A 995 -5.90 -21.93 12.77
N TYR A 996 -6.05 -21.78 11.45
CA TYR A 996 -5.95 -22.88 10.50
C TYR A 996 -4.57 -23.55 10.55
N VAL A 997 -3.47 -22.80 10.44
CA VAL A 997 -2.13 -23.41 10.33
C VAL A 997 -1.65 -24.05 11.64
N GLU A 998 -1.89 -23.45 12.81
CA GLU A 998 -1.58 -24.11 14.10
C GLU A 998 -2.54 -25.29 14.36
N GLY A 999 -3.82 -25.16 14.01
CA GLY A 999 -4.79 -26.26 14.06
C GLY A 999 -4.36 -27.46 13.19
N ASN A 1000 -3.88 -27.20 11.97
CA ASN A 1000 -3.31 -28.21 11.08
C ASN A 1000 -2.01 -28.80 11.65
N ARG A 1001 -1.08 -27.98 12.17
CA ARG A 1001 0.15 -28.47 12.84
C ARG A 1001 -0.17 -29.44 13.96
N LEU A 1002 -1.18 -29.13 14.78
CA LEU A 1002 -1.64 -29.99 15.87
C LEU A 1002 -2.34 -31.25 15.35
N PHE A 1003 -3.17 -31.14 14.32
CA PHE A 1003 -3.85 -32.27 13.68
C PHE A 1003 -2.87 -33.28 13.07
N GLN A 1004 -1.89 -32.84 12.27
CA GLN A 1004 -0.85 -33.72 11.72
C GLN A 1004 -0.02 -34.36 12.83
N LYS A 1005 0.39 -33.59 13.85
CA LYS A 1005 1.13 -34.13 15.01
C LYS A 1005 0.31 -35.15 15.81
N ALA A 1006 -1.02 -35.02 15.85
CA ALA A 1006 -1.89 -36.01 16.48
C ALA A 1006 -1.92 -37.33 15.69
N LEU A 1007 -1.98 -37.26 14.34
CA LEU A 1007 -1.85 -38.44 13.47
C LEU A 1007 -0.49 -39.12 13.63
N ASP A 1008 0.61 -38.36 13.65
CA ASP A 1008 1.96 -38.88 13.94
C ASP A 1008 2.03 -39.63 15.27
N LEU A 1009 1.42 -39.06 16.33
CA LEU A 1009 1.40 -39.65 17.67
C LEU A 1009 0.55 -40.92 17.71
N ARG A 1010 -0.58 -40.96 17.01
CA ARG A 1010 -1.44 -42.13 16.86
C ARG A 1010 -0.71 -43.28 16.14
N GLN A 1011 0.01 -42.99 15.06
CA GLN A 1011 0.87 -43.97 14.38
C GLN A 1011 2.00 -44.51 15.27
N GLN A 1012 2.45 -43.74 16.27
CA GLN A 1012 3.40 -44.17 17.30
C GLN A 1012 2.75 -44.89 18.50
N GLY A 1013 1.44 -45.20 18.46
CA GLY A 1013 0.69 -45.82 19.56
C GLY A 1013 0.43 -44.90 20.77
N LYS A 1014 0.67 -43.59 20.67
CA LYS A 1014 0.60 -42.62 21.78
C LYS A 1014 -0.78 -41.98 21.86
N GLU A 1015 -1.81 -42.80 21.97
CA GLU A 1015 -3.21 -42.39 21.79
C GLU A 1015 -3.65 -41.26 22.74
N ALA A 1016 -3.22 -41.29 24.00
CA ALA A 1016 -3.54 -40.22 24.97
C ALA A 1016 -2.96 -38.85 24.55
N SER A 1017 -1.72 -38.82 24.04
CA SER A 1017 -1.10 -37.59 23.53
C SER A 1017 -1.69 -37.16 22.19
N ALA A 1018 -2.07 -38.10 21.32
CA ALA A 1018 -2.79 -37.80 20.08
C ALA A 1018 -4.14 -37.12 20.37
N ARG A 1019 -4.90 -37.67 21.33
CA ARG A 1019 -6.18 -37.12 21.81
C ARG A 1019 -6.04 -35.68 22.30
N GLU A 1020 -5.05 -35.39 23.15
CA GLU A 1020 -4.77 -34.02 23.62
C GLU A 1020 -4.56 -33.03 22.44
N HIS A 1021 -3.83 -33.47 21.41
CA HIS A 1021 -3.52 -32.63 20.25
C HIS A 1021 -4.74 -32.40 19.35
N PHE A 1022 -5.62 -33.40 19.16
CA PHE A 1022 -6.91 -33.20 18.49
C PHE A 1022 -7.83 -32.26 19.29
N GLU A 1023 -7.98 -32.46 20.60
CA GLU A 1023 -8.79 -31.58 21.46
C GLU A 1023 -8.27 -30.13 21.49
N LYS A 1024 -6.94 -29.94 21.40
CA LYS A 1024 -6.32 -28.62 21.26
C LYS A 1024 -6.55 -28.00 19.87
N ALA A 1025 -6.47 -28.78 18.80
CA ALA A 1025 -6.73 -28.32 17.43
C ALA A 1025 -8.18 -27.80 17.29
N ILE A 1026 -9.16 -28.57 17.77
CA ILE A 1026 -10.58 -28.20 17.84
C ILE A 1026 -10.75 -26.85 18.57
N ARG A 1027 -10.13 -26.71 19.75
CA ARG A 1027 -10.22 -25.49 20.57
C ARG A 1027 -9.68 -24.22 19.89
N ILE A 1028 -8.76 -24.36 18.94
CA ILE A 1028 -8.16 -23.24 18.18
C ILE A 1028 -8.99 -22.92 16.92
N MET A 1029 -9.58 -23.94 16.28
CA MET A 1029 -10.29 -23.78 15.00
C MET A 1029 -11.79 -23.48 15.14
N SER A 1030 -12.49 -24.09 16.11
CA SER A 1030 -13.95 -23.87 16.29
C SER A 1030 -14.36 -22.39 16.44
N PRO A 1031 -13.64 -21.53 17.19
CA PRO A 1031 -14.00 -20.12 17.32
C PRO A 1031 -13.94 -19.29 16.01
N MET A 1032 -13.50 -19.88 14.90
CA MET A 1032 -13.51 -19.24 13.57
C MET A 1032 -14.85 -19.40 12.84
N PHE A 1033 -15.77 -20.24 13.34
CA PHE A 1033 -17.08 -20.49 12.73
C PHE A 1033 -18.25 -20.66 13.73
N ASP A 1034 -17.98 -20.87 15.02
CA ASP A 1034 -18.98 -21.01 16.10
C ASP A 1034 -18.88 -19.79 17.04
N PRO A 1035 -19.94 -18.98 17.27
CA PRO A 1035 -21.36 -19.24 16.97
C PRO A 1035 -21.86 -18.82 15.56
N TYR A 1036 -21.12 -18.01 14.81
CA TYR A 1036 -21.43 -17.72 13.40
C TYR A 1036 -20.20 -17.14 12.68
N PRO A 1037 -19.86 -17.60 11.45
CA PRO A 1037 -18.83 -16.96 10.64
C PRO A 1037 -19.42 -15.69 10.01
N ILE A 1038 -18.87 -14.52 10.36
CA ILE A 1038 -19.25 -13.23 9.78
C ILE A 1038 -18.56 -12.98 8.43
N ASP A 1039 -17.50 -13.72 8.11
CA ASP A 1039 -16.57 -13.37 7.03
C ASP A 1039 -16.43 -14.43 5.94
N ASP A 1040 -16.48 -13.99 4.69
CA ASP A 1040 -16.44 -14.81 3.49
C ASP A 1040 -15.00 -15.24 3.15
N HIS A 1041 -14.46 -16.23 3.87
CA HIS A 1041 -13.03 -16.55 3.86
C HIS A 1041 -12.75 -18.05 3.73
N GLN A 1042 -11.94 -18.47 2.74
CA GLN A 1042 -11.69 -19.89 2.42
C GLN A 1042 -11.21 -20.71 3.64
N ASP A 1043 -10.33 -20.13 4.46
CA ASP A 1043 -9.71 -20.82 5.61
C ASP A 1043 -10.69 -21.08 6.77
N VAL A 1044 -11.89 -20.48 6.76
CA VAL A 1044 -12.98 -20.87 7.66
C VAL A 1044 -13.44 -22.30 7.34
N ILE A 1045 -13.59 -22.65 6.06
CA ILE A 1045 -13.92 -24.04 5.66
C ILE A 1045 -12.75 -24.97 5.97
N HIS A 1046 -11.49 -24.55 5.78
CA HIS A 1046 -10.34 -25.36 6.22
C HIS A 1046 -10.39 -25.64 7.75
N CYS A 1047 -10.75 -24.66 8.57
CA CYS A 1047 -10.98 -24.85 10.01
C CYS A 1047 -12.14 -25.81 10.30
N MET A 1048 -13.26 -25.75 9.57
CA MET A 1048 -14.39 -26.67 9.72
C MET A 1048 -14.00 -28.11 9.34
N LEU A 1049 -13.35 -28.30 8.19
CA LEU A 1049 -12.88 -29.61 7.68
C LEU A 1049 -11.93 -30.29 8.68
N LEU A 1050 -10.93 -29.58 9.18
CA LEU A 1050 -9.97 -30.14 10.14
C LEU A 1050 -10.59 -30.35 11.53
N THR A 1051 -11.55 -29.53 11.95
CA THR A 1051 -12.31 -29.77 13.20
C THR A 1051 -13.17 -31.02 13.08
N ALA A 1052 -13.84 -31.23 11.95
CA ALA A 1052 -14.62 -32.44 11.67
C ALA A 1052 -13.73 -33.69 11.63
N GLY A 1053 -12.58 -33.63 10.95
CA GLY A 1053 -11.59 -34.71 10.94
C GLY A 1053 -10.99 -35.01 12.33
N ALA A 1054 -10.87 -34.00 13.19
CA ALA A 1054 -10.43 -34.18 14.58
C ALA A 1054 -11.51 -34.85 15.45
N TYR A 1055 -12.79 -34.49 15.27
CA TYR A 1055 -13.89 -35.20 15.93
C TYR A 1055 -13.99 -36.67 15.51
N ASP A 1056 -13.85 -36.98 14.22
CA ASP A 1056 -13.85 -38.37 13.73
C ASP A 1056 -12.68 -39.18 14.32
N ASN A 1057 -11.47 -38.61 14.36
CA ASN A 1057 -10.32 -39.25 15.00
C ASN A 1057 -10.51 -39.51 16.51
N LEU A 1058 -11.26 -38.63 17.20
CA LEU A 1058 -11.67 -38.77 18.61
C LEU A 1058 -12.90 -39.69 18.81
N GLY A 1059 -13.43 -40.31 17.76
CA GLY A 1059 -14.63 -41.16 17.81
C GLY A 1059 -15.95 -40.39 17.93
N GLN A 1060 -15.93 -39.05 17.94
CA GLN A 1060 -17.11 -38.18 18.02
C GLN A 1060 -17.80 -38.04 16.65
N LYS A 1061 -18.10 -39.18 16.02
CA LYS A 1061 -18.57 -39.30 14.63
C LYS A 1061 -19.76 -38.40 14.30
N GLU A 1062 -20.75 -38.32 15.19
CA GLU A 1062 -21.94 -37.49 14.98
C GLU A 1062 -21.58 -36.01 14.80
N ARG A 1063 -20.63 -35.49 15.58
CA ARG A 1063 -20.16 -34.10 15.47
C ARG A 1063 -19.38 -33.86 14.17
N ALA A 1064 -18.58 -34.84 13.75
CA ALA A 1064 -17.90 -34.80 12.46
C ALA A 1064 -18.89 -34.76 11.29
N VAL A 1065 -19.88 -35.67 11.27
CA VAL A 1065 -20.93 -35.71 10.25
C VAL A 1065 -21.78 -34.43 10.25
N THR A 1066 -22.10 -33.88 11.42
CA THR A 1066 -22.82 -32.59 11.52
C THR A 1066 -22.03 -31.46 10.88
N LEU A 1067 -20.74 -31.27 11.20
CA LEU A 1067 -19.92 -30.24 10.57
C LEU A 1067 -19.74 -30.47 9.06
N TYR A 1068 -19.57 -31.72 8.61
CA TYR A 1068 -19.50 -32.02 7.18
C TYR A 1068 -20.81 -31.67 6.46
N ARG A 1069 -21.98 -32.01 7.02
CA ARG A 1069 -23.28 -31.61 6.47
C ARG A 1069 -23.48 -30.10 6.47
N GLU A 1070 -23.08 -29.42 7.54
CA GLU A 1070 -23.13 -27.96 7.64
C GLU A 1070 -22.34 -27.27 6.51
N ILE A 1071 -21.19 -27.83 6.10
CA ILE A 1071 -20.45 -27.33 4.93
C ILE A 1071 -21.25 -27.51 3.63
N LEU A 1072 -21.88 -28.68 3.43
CA LEU A 1072 -22.72 -28.95 2.24
C LEU A 1072 -23.93 -28.00 2.17
N GLU A 1073 -24.56 -27.74 3.33
CA GLU A 1073 -25.79 -26.95 3.46
C GLU A 1073 -25.53 -25.44 3.36
N LYS A 1074 -24.53 -24.91 4.08
CA LYS A 1074 -24.21 -23.47 4.10
C LYS A 1074 -23.41 -23.00 2.88
N TYR A 1075 -22.65 -23.89 2.22
CA TYR A 1075 -21.73 -23.53 1.15
C TYR A 1075 -21.88 -24.39 -0.14
N PRO A 1076 -23.08 -24.56 -0.71
CA PRO A 1076 -23.35 -25.53 -1.80
C PRO A 1076 -22.64 -25.23 -3.13
N TYR A 1077 -22.17 -24.00 -3.35
CA TYR A 1077 -21.34 -23.62 -4.51
C TYR A 1077 -19.85 -23.92 -4.30
N SER A 1078 -19.41 -24.18 -3.06
CA SER A 1078 -17.99 -24.31 -2.68
C SER A 1078 -17.20 -25.31 -3.54
N ARG A 1079 -15.91 -25.02 -3.77
CA ARG A 1079 -14.98 -26.01 -4.35
C ARG A 1079 -14.57 -27.13 -3.41
N TYR A 1080 -14.89 -27.02 -2.12
CA TYR A 1080 -14.52 -28.02 -1.10
C TYR A 1080 -15.51 -29.19 -0.98
N LEU A 1081 -16.63 -29.20 -1.71
CA LEU A 1081 -17.65 -30.25 -1.56
C LEU A 1081 -17.13 -31.66 -1.91
N ALA A 1082 -16.25 -31.78 -2.91
CA ALA A 1082 -15.62 -33.05 -3.27
C ALA A 1082 -14.76 -33.60 -2.12
N GLU A 1083 -14.12 -32.74 -1.32
CA GLU A 1083 -13.42 -33.17 -0.11
C GLU A 1083 -14.39 -33.70 0.94
N VAL A 1084 -15.43 -32.93 1.25
CA VAL A 1084 -16.47 -33.28 2.24
C VAL A 1084 -17.10 -34.64 1.91
N TYR A 1085 -17.45 -34.86 0.65
CA TYR A 1085 -18.00 -36.15 0.22
C TYR A 1085 -16.98 -37.29 0.27
N VAL A 1086 -15.70 -37.07 -0.01
CA VAL A 1086 -14.65 -38.09 0.25
C VAL A 1086 -14.56 -38.42 1.74
N LYS A 1087 -14.60 -37.43 2.65
CA LYS A 1087 -14.57 -37.70 4.10
C LYS A 1087 -15.79 -38.51 4.56
N LEU A 1088 -16.99 -38.15 4.12
CA LEU A 1088 -18.22 -38.89 4.42
C LEU A 1088 -18.18 -40.32 3.87
N GLY A 1089 -17.66 -40.52 2.66
CA GLY A 1089 -17.45 -41.85 2.08
C GLY A 1089 -16.45 -42.70 2.86
N GLN A 1090 -15.31 -42.12 3.26
CA GLN A 1090 -14.33 -42.77 4.15
C GLN A 1090 -14.96 -43.19 5.48
N MET A 1091 -15.73 -42.32 6.14
CA MET A 1091 -16.43 -42.65 7.38
C MET A 1091 -17.43 -43.81 7.19
N LYS A 1092 -18.11 -43.89 6.04
CA LYS A 1092 -19.07 -44.98 5.74
C LYS A 1092 -18.39 -46.30 5.42
N ARG A 1093 -17.27 -46.31 4.70
CA ARG A 1093 -16.47 -47.55 4.52
C ARG A 1093 -15.97 -48.06 5.87
N ASN A 1094 -15.51 -47.17 6.74
CA ASN A 1094 -15.08 -47.49 8.10
C ASN A 1094 -16.24 -47.95 9.03
N GLU A 1095 -17.48 -47.99 8.53
CA GLU A 1095 -18.67 -48.58 9.18
C GLU A 1095 -19.15 -49.87 8.49
N GLY A 1096 -18.43 -50.36 7.48
CA GLY A 1096 -18.85 -51.48 6.62
C GLY A 1096 -19.96 -51.13 5.64
N ARG A 1097 -20.37 -49.86 5.54
CA ARG A 1097 -21.51 -49.39 4.73
C ARG A 1097 -21.05 -49.08 3.30
N MET A 1098 -20.64 -50.13 2.58
CA MET A 1098 -19.97 -50.04 1.27
C MET A 1098 -20.77 -49.27 0.21
N GLU A 1099 -22.07 -49.54 0.06
CA GLU A 1099 -22.91 -48.83 -0.92
C GLU A 1099 -23.02 -47.33 -0.65
N GLU A 1100 -23.20 -46.92 0.61
CA GLU A 1100 -23.20 -45.50 0.98
C GLU A 1100 -21.83 -44.86 0.79
N ALA A 1101 -20.75 -45.58 1.09
CA ALA A 1101 -19.38 -45.10 0.84
C ALA A 1101 -19.16 -44.83 -0.66
N ARG A 1102 -19.56 -45.78 -1.51
CA ARG A 1102 -19.57 -45.65 -2.97
C ARG A 1102 -20.42 -44.47 -3.43
N GLU A 1103 -21.65 -44.33 -2.94
CA GLU A 1103 -22.55 -43.23 -3.31
C GLU A 1103 -21.92 -41.85 -2.98
N TYR A 1104 -21.23 -41.72 -1.84
CA TYR A 1104 -20.48 -40.52 -1.48
C TYR A 1104 -19.24 -40.30 -2.36
N PHE A 1105 -18.47 -41.33 -2.70
CA PHE A 1105 -17.36 -41.18 -3.64
C PHE A 1105 -17.84 -40.79 -5.05
N GLU A 1106 -18.93 -41.37 -5.54
CA GLU A 1106 -19.56 -40.96 -6.80
C GLU A 1106 -20.09 -39.52 -6.74
N LYS A 1107 -20.65 -39.06 -5.62
CA LYS A 1107 -20.98 -37.64 -5.39
C LYS A 1107 -19.73 -36.76 -5.52
N ALA A 1108 -18.62 -37.10 -4.86
CA ALA A 1108 -17.37 -36.34 -4.95
C ALA A 1108 -16.86 -36.20 -6.39
N ILE A 1109 -16.98 -37.25 -7.21
CA ILE A 1109 -16.61 -37.23 -8.64
C ILE A 1109 -17.53 -36.32 -9.45
N ARG A 1110 -18.84 -36.30 -9.13
CA ARG A 1110 -19.82 -35.44 -9.81
C ARG A 1110 -19.68 -33.96 -9.43
N GLU A 1111 -19.28 -33.63 -8.19
CA GLU A 1111 -19.13 -32.24 -7.75
C GLU A 1111 -17.99 -31.49 -8.43
N ASP A 1112 -16.78 -32.06 -8.43
CA ASP A 1112 -15.60 -31.48 -9.09
C ASP A 1112 -14.72 -32.60 -9.65
N LYS A 1113 -15.00 -33.02 -10.89
CA LYS A 1113 -14.32 -34.13 -11.59
C LYS A 1113 -12.81 -33.94 -11.75
N TRP A 1114 -12.29 -32.72 -11.58
CA TRP A 1114 -10.88 -32.33 -11.72
C TRP A 1114 -10.15 -32.19 -10.38
N SER A 1115 -10.88 -32.09 -9.27
CA SER A 1115 -10.29 -32.04 -7.94
C SER A 1115 -9.42 -33.27 -7.65
N VAL A 1116 -8.36 -33.10 -6.85
CA VAL A 1116 -7.55 -34.20 -6.31
C VAL A 1116 -8.43 -35.22 -5.58
N TRP A 1117 -9.50 -34.74 -4.93
CA TRP A 1117 -10.48 -35.56 -4.23
C TRP A 1117 -11.33 -36.44 -5.17
N ALA A 1118 -11.70 -35.96 -6.36
CA ALA A 1118 -12.31 -36.81 -7.39
C ALA A 1118 -11.31 -37.81 -7.99
N GLY A 1119 -10.01 -37.49 -8.02
CA GLY A 1119 -8.96 -38.46 -8.33
C GLY A 1119 -8.97 -39.62 -7.32
N TYR A 1120 -8.86 -39.29 -6.03
CA TYR A 1120 -8.93 -40.26 -4.92
C TYR A 1120 -10.23 -41.08 -4.94
N ALA A 1121 -11.38 -40.43 -5.11
CA ALA A 1121 -12.69 -41.10 -5.18
C ALA A 1121 -12.79 -42.11 -6.33
N LYS A 1122 -12.17 -41.85 -7.50
CA LYS A 1122 -12.13 -42.80 -8.63
C LYS A 1122 -11.33 -44.08 -8.32
N GLU A 1123 -10.38 -44.03 -7.38
CA GLU A 1123 -9.70 -45.23 -6.88
C GLU A 1123 -10.56 -45.98 -5.85
N GLU A 1124 -11.17 -45.25 -4.92
CA GLU A 1124 -11.99 -45.85 -3.86
C GLU A 1124 -13.25 -46.53 -4.40
N VAL A 1125 -13.92 -45.96 -5.41
CA VAL A 1125 -15.06 -46.63 -6.10
C VAL A 1125 -14.63 -47.95 -6.72
N LYS A 1126 -13.41 -48.04 -7.29
CA LYS A 1126 -12.87 -49.30 -7.84
C LYS A 1126 -12.60 -50.32 -6.73
N ARG A 1127 -11.99 -49.90 -5.61
CA ARG A 1127 -11.73 -50.76 -4.45
C ARG A 1127 -13.03 -51.33 -3.89
N VAL A 1128 -14.01 -50.47 -3.57
CA VAL A 1128 -15.32 -50.90 -3.06
C VAL A 1128 -16.01 -51.86 -4.04
N SER A 1129 -15.99 -51.56 -5.35
CA SER A 1129 -16.54 -52.44 -6.40
C SER A 1129 -15.72 -53.74 -6.65
N SER A 1130 -14.69 -54.00 -5.85
CA SER A 1130 -13.89 -55.25 -5.84
C SER A 1130 -13.78 -55.91 -4.46
N GLU A 1131 -14.34 -55.26 -3.44
CA GLU A 1131 -14.54 -55.77 -2.07
C GLU A 1131 -15.98 -56.28 -1.86
N GLN A 1132 -16.83 -56.15 -2.90
CA GLN A 1132 -18.21 -56.64 -3.04
C GLN A 1132 -18.27 -57.81 -4.02
#